data_AF-A0A9D7PB94-F1
#
_entry.id   AF-A0A9D7PB94-F1
#
_cell.length_a   1.000
_cell.length_b   1.000
_cell.length_c   1.000
_cell.angle_alpha   90.00
_cell.angle_beta   90.00
_cell.angle_gamma   90.00
#
_symmetry.space_group_name_H-M   'P 1'
#
loop_
_entity.id
_entity.type
_entity.pdbx_description
1 polymer ?
#
loop_
_entity_poly.entity_id
_entity_poly.type
_entity_poly.pdbx_seq_one_letter_code
_entity_poly.pdbx_strand_id
1 'polypeptide(L)'
;MALTVAACTRPADPDPGATRVLNIGDNLEPEGLDMITVSGAGTPYVFLYNVYETLIKLDSEGELQPFLASAWTRSDDLLSYTFTLEPGAKFSSGAPVSADAVVASFERARSDAATGQIRGAWSVVDTITADDAKTVTVKLTRPSHQWFYELAGPAGIITDPAFTGDFNAESAGSGPYKFSKWDQGSLVQLVANPEYWGTPARFDEVNFRYFADPNAMSTAMLSGQLDIITNLAVPQAIGEFSDTERFGVYEGTTNGEVVLGFNHDTEALSKLEVRQAINHAIDRRALVKAVWGGKGELIGSMVPPTDPWYEDLSNTYSFDQAKAKQLLADAGYADGLTLRFRPPNLPYGPSIGRFVTAALKEVGITVDLEVLEWGAWLDTVYTKRDYDLTVVAHVEPRDLGNFGIDYYWNYHNEEFQKLMVEGDEGTDEEQIAKLKEAARLIADDAAADWLFLLPNVTVASAKIFGRIGVRAAWLVASLLVASLLIFAATNALPGDIAQIILGTNAEPGEAAALRERLGLNRPFTVRYLEWVAGALRFDFGESFLTGRAVAPLVAARLEVTAWLIGFGMIVAVLVALPVGAYTAVRRRHADGAALSALSQLGLAIPAFWAGIWLVIIFAVNLRWLPAGGYVPFWESPAQWAAHLVLPVTSLALVQAAVISRYVRSAVIDVTHEDYFRTARAVGWSRTGALLRHGLRNVGISLLTVIGLQLATLMVGAIIIEQVFALNGLGWTLLQAVSKRDLAVVQAIVLLLVWSVLLINFLVDVAYQLVDPRIRRRAEAT
;
A
#
# COMPACT_ATOMS: atom_id res chain seq x y z
N MET A 1 31.18 53.45 4.00
CA MET A 1 30.57 52.84 2.81
C MET A 1 29.95 51.52 3.28
N ALA A 2 28.65 51.52 3.56
CA ALA A 2 27.96 50.46 4.28
C ALA A 2 27.53 49.35 3.31
N LEU A 3 27.90 48.10 3.62
CA LEU A 3 27.27 46.91 3.05
C LEU A 3 26.02 46.60 3.89
N THR A 4 24.85 46.75 3.28
CA THR A 4 23.56 46.33 3.83
C THR A 4 23.41 44.82 3.70
N VAL A 5 23.28 44.15 4.83
CA VAL A 5 22.85 42.76 4.98
C VAL A 5 21.38 42.67 4.56
N ALA A 6 21.09 42.00 3.45
CA ALA A 6 19.73 41.63 3.08
C ALA A 6 19.28 40.47 3.99
N ALA A 7 18.41 40.78 4.95
CA ALA A 7 17.77 39.80 5.81
C ALA A 7 16.88 38.87 4.97
N CYS A 8 17.06 37.56 5.12
CA CYS A 8 16.13 36.56 4.64
C CYS A 8 14.78 36.74 5.37
N THR A 9 13.80 37.30 4.68
CA THR A 9 12.40 37.25 5.13
C THR A 9 11.92 35.80 5.05
N ARG A 10 11.60 35.21 6.21
CA ARG A 10 10.79 33.98 6.29
C ARG A 10 9.52 34.18 5.45
N PRO A 11 9.02 33.14 4.74
CA PRO A 11 7.66 33.16 4.24
C PRO A 11 6.74 33.39 5.45
N ALA A 12 5.73 34.25 5.30
CA ALA A 12 4.76 34.50 6.37
C ALA A 12 4.13 33.17 6.79
N ASP A 13 4.13 32.90 8.11
CA ASP A 13 3.27 31.86 8.66
C ASP A 13 1.81 32.19 8.29
N PRO A 14 0.97 31.18 8.00
CA PRO A 14 -0.45 31.42 7.76
C PRO A 14 -1.07 32.19 8.93
N ASP A 15 -2.00 33.10 8.61
CA ASP A 15 -2.68 33.96 9.59
C ASP A 15 -3.16 33.13 10.79
N PRO A 16 -2.65 33.34 12.02
CA PRO A 16 -2.96 32.53 13.19
C PRO A 16 -4.45 32.48 13.57
N GLY A 17 -5.30 33.30 12.93
CA GLY A 17 -6.75 33.34 13.12
C GLY A 17 -7.60 32.76 11.99
N ALA A 18 -7.01 32.23 10.90
CA ALA A 18 -7.80 31.65 9.80
C ALA A 18 -8.20 30.19 10.10
N THR A 19 -9.50 29.90 10.08
CA THR A 19 -10.04 28.54 10.23
C THR A 19 -9.42 27.58 9.22
N ARG A 20 -8.81 26.50 9.71
CA ARG A 20 -8.21 25.45 8.87
C ARG A 20 -9.29 24.48 8.46
N VAL A 21 -9.70 24.55 7.20
CA VAL A 21 -10.76 23.71 6.64
C VAL A 21 -10.15 22.62 5.78
N LEU A 22 -10.63 21.39 5.91
CA LEU A 22 -10.35 20.27 5.01
C LEU A 22 -11.59 19.91 4.20
N ASN A 23 -11.53 19.97 2.87
CA ASN A 23 -12.62 19.57 1.99
C ASN A 23 -12.35 18.19 1.37
N ILE A 24 -13.21 17.22 1.68
CA ILE A 24 -13.12 15.84 1.20
C ILE A 24 -14.25 15.62 0.21
N GLY A 25 -13.97 15.13 -0.99
CA GLY A 25 -14.96 14.74 -1.97
C GLY A 25 -15.29 13.25 -1.87
N ASP A 26 -16.59 12.92 -1.91
CA ASP A 26 -17.09 11.56 -1.91
C ASP A 26 -18.35 11.44 -2.80
N ASN A 27 -18.73 10.20 -3.12
CA ASN A 27 -19.94 9.84 -3.86
C ASN A 27 -20.98 9.14 -2.98
N LEU A 28 -20.59 8.59 -1.81
CA LEU A 28 -21.48 7.84 -0.93
C LEU A 28 -21.92 8.69 0.27
N GLU A 29 -23.08 9.34 0.15
CA GLU A 29 -23.67 10.12 1.23
C GLU A 29 -24.26 9.22 2.34
N PRO A 30 -24.13 9.59 3.64
CA PRO A 30 -24.82 8.91 4.74
C PRO A 30 -26.34 8.87 4.54
N GLU A 31 -26.99 7.79 4.99
CA GLU A 31 -28.46 7.68 5.00
C GLU A 31 -29.09 8.23 6.29
N GLY A 32 -28.25 8.42 7.31
CA GLY A 32 -28.55 8.97 8.63
C GLY A 32 -27.25 9.17 9.40
N LEU A 33 -27.30 9.81 10.57
CA LEU A 33 -26.09 10.06 11.39
C LEU A 33 -25.86 8.97 12.44
N ASP A 34 -26.90 8.21 12.78
CA ASP A 34 -26.86 7.21 13.84
C ASP A 34 -26.61 5.79 13.29
N MET A 35 -25.36 5.35 13.39
CA MET A 35 -24.93 4.04 12.89
C MET A 35 -25.61 2.82 13.55
N ILE A 36 -26.32 3.00 14.67
CA ILE A 36 -27.10 1.90 15.28
C ILE A 36 -28.40 1.67 14.52
N THR A 37 -28.98 2.70 13.91
CA THR A 37 -30.33 2.66 13.31
C THR A 37 -30.32 2.64 11.78
N VAL A 38 -29.16 2.87 11.13
CA VAL A 38 -28.99 2.82 9.66
C VAL A 38 -27.92 1.82 9.24
N SER A 39 -28.08 1.20 8.06
CA SER A 39 -27.19 0.13 7.56
C SER A 39 -26.24 0.57 6.44
N GLY A 40 -26.40 1.76 5.86
CA GLY A 40 -25.57 2.21 4.74
C GLY A 40 -24.12 2.53 5.13
N ALA A 41 -23.15 2.07 4.33
CA ALA A 41 -21.71 2.25 4.58
C ALA A 41 -21.23 3.72 4.57
N GLY A 42 -22.00 4.65 3.99
CA GLY A 42 -21.68 6.08 4.00
C GLY A 42 -21.66 6.70 5.40
N THR A 43 -22.52 6.21 6.32
CA THR A 43 -22.56 6.70 7.70
C THR A 43 -21.29 6.36 8.49
N PRO A 44 -20.87 5.09 8.64
CA PRO A 44 -19.64 4.77 9.35
C PRO A 44 -18.40 5.40 8.73
N TYR A 45 -18.38 5.57 7.41
CA TYR A 45 -17.28 6.25 6.73
C TYR A 45 -17.01 7.66 7.28
N VAL A 46 -18.07 8.42 7.59
CA VAL A 46 -17.94 9.79 8.13
C VAL A 46 -17.81 9.78 9.65
N PHE A 47 -18.59 8.96 10.35
CA PHE A 47 -18.81 9.12 11.80
C PHE A 47 -17.96 8.20 12.68
N LEU A 48 -17.62 7.00 12.20
CA LEU A 48 -16.79 6.07 12.95
C LEU A 48 -15.37 6.64 13.08
N TYR A 49 -14.85 6.67 14.31
CA TYR A 49 -13.57 7.24 14.74
C TYR A 49 -13.40 8.76 14.58
N ASN A 50 -14.20 9.43 13.75
CA ASN A 50 -14.20 10.89 13.68
C ASN A 50 -15.08 11.53 14.75
N VAL A 51 -16.25 10.93 15.02
CA VAL A 51 -17.25 11.45 15.95
C VAL A 51 -17.50 10.46 17.08
N TYR A 52 -17.69 9.19 16.75
CA TYR A 52 -17.88 8.12 17.71
C TYR A 52 -16.65 7.22 17.78
N GLU A 53 -16.24 6.86 18.99
CA GLU A 53 -15.15 5.92 19.21
C GLU A 53 -15.70 4.64 19.86
N THR A 54 -14.91 3.58 19.76
CA THR A 54 -15.20 2.23 20.21
C THR A 54 -14.19 1.82 21.30
N LEU A 55 -14.42 0.71 22.00
CA LEU A 55 -13.44 0.21 22.99
C LEU A 55 -12.09 -0.17 22.35
N ILE A 56 -12.14 -0.75 21.15
CA ILE A 56 -10.99 -1.19 20.36
C ILE A 56 -11.17 -0.73 18.92
N LYS A 57 -10.10 -0.63 18.14
CA LYS A 57 -10.17 -0.18 16.73
C LYS A 57 -9.33 -1.07 15.83
N LEU A 58 -9.58 -1.01 14.52
CA LEU A 58 -8.71 -1.63 13.53
C LEU A 58 -7.60 -0.67 13.11
N ASP A 59 -6.39 -1.20 12.89
CA ASP A 59 -5.32 -0.49 12.18
C ASP A 59 -5.35 -0.74 10.67
N SER A 60 -4.38 -0.18 9.95
CA SER A 60 -4.27 -0.31 8.49
C SER A 60 -3.93 -1.72 8.01
N GLU A 61 -3.46 -2.57 8.90
CA GLU A 61 -3.09 -3.96 8.65
C GLU A 61 -4.25 -4.92 8.96
N GLY A 62 -5.36 -4.41 9.51
CA GLY A 62 -6.54 -5.20 9.87
C GLY A 62 -6.48 -5.80 11.27
N GLU A 63 -5.51 -5.37 12.10
CA GLU A 63 -5.31 -5.88 13.46
C GLU A 63 -6.06 -5.03 14.50
N LEU A 64 -6.54 -5.68 15.56
CA LEU A 64 -7.27 -5.02 16.64
C LEU A 64 -6.29 -4.33 17.60
N GLN A 65 -6.52 -3.03 17.84
CA GLN A 65 -5.72 -2.16 18.68
C GLN A 65 -6.52 -1.58 19.84
N PRO A 66 -5.87 -1.29 20.99
CA PRO A 66 -6.48 -0.51 22.07
C PRO A 66 -7.02 0.83 21.59
N PHE A 67 -8.15 1.27 22.17
CA PHE A 67 -8.72 2.59 21.88
C PHE A 67 -9.32 3.25 23.13
N LEU A 68 -10.66 3.30 23.30
CA LEU A 68 -11.25 3.75 24.57
C LEU A 68 -10.98 2.78 25.72
N ALA A 69 -10.69 1.51 25.41
CA ALA A 69 -10.06 0.59 26.35
C ALA A 69 -8.54 0.61 26.14
N SER A 70 -7.79 0.97 27.18
CA SER A 70 -6.32 0.96 27.16
C SER A 70 -5.75 -0.45 27.14
N ALA A 71 -6.52 -1.44 27.63
CA ALA A 71 -6.18 -2.85 27.62
C ALA A 71 -7.44 -3.70 27.73
N TRP A 72 -7.35 -4.97 27.32
CA TRP A 72 -8.36 -5.99 27.59
C TRP A 72 -7.71 -7.33 27.94
N THR A 73 -8.49 -8.17 28.60
CA THR A 73 -8.17 -9.58 28.84
C THR A 73 -9.37 -10.44 28.45
N ARG A 74 -9.12 -11.61 27.88
CA ARG A 74 -10.16 -12.61 27.57
C ARG A 74 -9.86 -13.91 28.31
N SER A 75 -10.90 -14.63 28.72
CA SER A 75 -10.76 -15.97 29.29
C SER A 75 -10.32 -16.99 28.22
N ASP A 76 -9.70 -18.09 28.65
CA ASP A 76 -9.22 -19.15 27.74
C ASP A 76 -10.37 -19.82 26.96
N ASP A 77 -11.57 -19.84 27.53
CA ASP A 77 -12.80 -20.35 26.90
C ASP A 77 -13.51 -19.30 26.02
N LEU A 78 -12.96 -18.08 25.90
CA LEU A 78 -13.52 -16.97 25.13
C LEU A 78 -14.96 -16.58 25.52
N LEU A 79 -15.40 -16.92 26.74
CA LEU A 79 -16.74 -16.57 27.24
C LEU A 79 -16.77 -15.27 28.04
N SER A 80 -15.62 -14.74 28.44
CA SER A 80 -15.53 -13.53 29.26
C SER A 80 -14.46 -12.59 28.75
N TYR A 81 -14.83 -11.34 28.54
CA TYR A 81 -13.94 -10.26 28.10
C TYR A 81 -13.99 -9.13 29.13
N THR A 82 -12.84 -8.70 29.63
CA THR A 82 -12.73 -7.60 30.58
C THR A 82 -11.91 -6.48 29.96
N PHE A 83 -12.48 -5.28 29.91
CA PHE A 83 -11.89 -4.09 29.31
C PHE A 83 -11.54 -3.09 30.41
N THR A 84 -10.33 -2.54 30.34
CA THR A 84 -9.88 -1.42 31.18
C THR A 84 -9.96 -0.12 30.38
N LEU A 85 -10.79 0.81 30.83
CA LEU A 85 -11.06 2.07 30.14
C LEU A 85 -9.95 3.10 30.35
N GLU A 86 -9.67 3.89 29.31
CA GLU A 86 -8.71 4.98 29.33
C GLU A 86 -9.14 6.10 30.31
N PRO A 87 -8.38 6.35 31.39
CA PRO A 87 -8.72 7.35 32.39
C PRO A 87 -8.96 8.77 31.87
N GLY A 88 -8.30 9.14 30.78
CA GLY A 88 -8.40 10.47 30.18
C GLY A 88 -9.60 10.66 29.25
N ALA A 89 -10.29 9.57 28.86
CA ALA A 89 -11.32 9.61 27.82
C ALA A 89 -12.55 10.43 28.23
N LYS A 90 -13.00 11.29 27.30
CA LYS A 90 -14.14 12.19 27.50
C LYS A 90 -15.02 12.26 26.26
N PHE A 91 -16.33 12.39 26.50
CA PHE A 91 -17.28 12.79 25.48
C PHE A 91 -17.10 14.25 25.09
N SER A 92 -17.65 14.61 23.94
CA SER A 92 -17.75 16.01 23.47
C SER A 92 -18.47 16.97 24.42
N SER A 93 -19.28 16.45 25.35
CA SER A 93 -19.90 17.20 26.45
C SER A 93 -18.92 17.57 27.58
N GLY A 94 -17.74 16.95 27.60
CA GLY A 94 -16.77 17.00 28.70
C GLY A 94 -16.98 15.93 29.77
N ALA A 95 -18.07 15.15 29.69
CA ALA A 95 -18.31 14.03 30.61
C ALA A 95 -17.27 12.91 30.41
N PRO A 96 -16.84 12.21 31.47
CA PRO A 96 -15.92 11.09 31.34
C PRO A 96 -16.59 9.90 30.64
N VAL A 97 -15.82 9.18 29.83
CA VAL A 97 -16.24 7.86 29.32
C VAL A 97 -16.10 6.84 30.44
N SER A 98 -17.21 6.46 31.06
CA SER A 98 -17.25 5.52 32.20
C SER A 98 -17.74 4.13 31.79
N ALA A 99 -17.55 3.15 32.67
CA ALA A 99 -18.09 1.81 32.49
C ALA A 99 -19.63 1.82 32.34
N ASP A 100 -20.33 2.67 33.10
CA ASP A 100 -21.79 2.83 32.96
C ASP A 100 -22.19 3.35 31.57
N ALA A 101 -21.41 4.27 30.99
CA ALA A 101 -21.65 4.77 29.64
C ALA A 101 -21.45 3.68 28.58
N VAL A 102 -20.47 2.81 28.78
CA VAL A 102 -20.23 1.64 27.91
C VAL A 102 -21.40 0.67 28.00
N VAL A 103 -21.82 0.30 29.22
CA VAL A 103 -22.98 -0.57 29.45
C VAL A 103 -24.22 0.00 28.76
N ALA A 104 -24.54 1.28 28.96
CA ALA A 104 -25.69 1.92 28.35
C ALA A 104 -25.62 1.93 26.81
N SER A 105 -24.43 2.15 26.24
CA SER A 105 -24.23 2.14 24.78
C SER A 105 -24.41 0.73 24.18
N PHE A 106 -23.90 -0.30 24.86
CA PHE A 106 -24.07 -1.68 24.42
C PHE A 106 -25.53 -2.17 24.56
N GLU A 107 -26.23 -1.77 25.63
CA GLU A 107 -27.67 -2.03 25.76
C GLU A 107 -28.49 -1.31 24.67
N ARG A 108 -28.08 -0.10 24.28
CA ARG A 108 -28.68 0.60 23.14
C ARG A 108 -28.51 -0.19 21.84
N ALA A 109 -27.32 -0.74 21.58
CA ALA A 109 -27.05 -1.55 20.40
C ALA A 109 -27.85 -2.88 20.39
N ARG A 110 -28.25 -3.38 21.57
CA ARG A 110 -29.13 -4.55 21.73
C ARG A 110 -30.62 -4.25 21.57
N SER A 111 -31.02 -2.98 21.55
CA SER A 111 -32.43 -2.59 21.55
C SER A 111 -33.14 -2.87 20.22
N ASP A 112 -34.47 -2.87 20.24
CA ASP A 112 -35.31 -3.06 19.05
C ASP A 112 -35.13 -1.96 18.00
N ALA A 113 -34.59 -0.79 18.39
CA ALA A 113 -34.30 0.29 17.47
C ALA A 113 -33.08 0.01 16.58
N ALA A 114 -32.17 -0.89 17.00
CA ALA A 114 -30.97 -1.19 16.24
C ALA A 114 -31.30 -1.93 14.93
N THR A 115 -30.41 -1.87 13.94
CA THR A 115 -30.57 -2.65 12.71
C THR A 115 -30.44 -4.16 12.98
N GLY A 116 -30.94 -4.99 12.05
CA GLY A 116 -30.83 -6.44 12.17
C GLY A 116 -29.36 -6.92 12.28
N GLN A 117 -28.46 -6.26 11.56
CA GLN A 117 -27.02 -6.54 11.61
C GLN A 117 -26.43 -6.28 12.99
N ILE A 118 -26.70 -5.10 13.56
CA ILE A 118 -26.20 -4.73 14.90
C ILE A 118 -26.77 -5.69 15.95
N ARG A 119 -28.08 -5.95 15.93
CA ARG A 119 -28.67 -6.93 16.86
C ARG A 119 -28.09 -8.34 16.69
N GLY A 120 -27.81 -8.73 15.46
CA GLY A 120 -27.16 -10.01 15.13
C GLY A 120 -25.79 -10.13 15.80
N ALA A 121 -24.95 -9.09 15.67
CA ALA A 121 -23.64 -9.04 16.32
C ALA A 121 -23.75 -9.19 17.85
N TRP A 122 -24.77 -8.60 18.47
CA TRP A 122 -24.98 -8.67 19.92
C TRP A 122 -25.72 -9.93 20.42
N SER A 123 -26.18 -10.81 19.53
CA SER A 123 -27.00 -11.98 19.89
C SER A 123 -26.29 -13.00 20.79
N VAL A 124 -24.96 -13.04 20.76
CA VAL A 124 -24.13 -13.94 21.58
C VAL A 124 -23.85 -13.40 22.98
N VAL A 125 -24.22 -12.16 23.29
CA VAL A 125 -23.89 -11.53 24.58
C VAL A 125 -24.93 -11.87 25.66
N ASP A 126 -24.49 -12.50 26.73
CA ASP A 126 -25.30 -12.80 27.92
C ASP A 126 -25.46 -11.56 28.79
N THR A 127 -24.37 -11.08 29.38
CA THR A 127 -24.38 -9.98 30.35
C THR A 127 -23.27 -8.97 30.09
N ILE A 128 -23.54 -7.71 30.43
CA ILE A 128 -22.60 -6.59 30.36
C ILE A 128 -22.60 -5.93 31.75
N THR A 129 -21.44 -5.89 32.42
CA THR A 129 -21.32 -5.38 33.79
C THR A 129 -20.27 -4.28 33.88
N ALA A 130 -20.63 -3.18 34.54
CA ALA A 130 -19.66 -2.24 35.08
C ALA A 130 -19.19 -2.80 36.43
N ASP A 131 -17.98 -3.37 36.45
CA ASP A 131 -17.41 -3.93 37.68
C ASP A 131 -16.95 -2.80 38.62
N ASP A 132 -16.47 -1.70 38.01
CA ASP A 132 -16.20 -0.42 38.64
C ASP A 132 -16.31 0.71 37.58
N ALA A 133 -15.98 1.95 37.92
CA ALA A 133 -16.10 3.09 37.01
C ALA A 133 -15.28 3.00 35.71
N LYS A 134 -14.25 2.13 35.65
CA LYS A 134 -13.30 1.98 34.54
C LYS A 134 -13.12 0.55 34.06
N THR A 135 -13.86 -0.40 34.63
CA THR A 135 -13.74 -1.81 34.27
C THR A 135 -15.10 -2.31 33.79
N VAL A 136 -15.13 -2.79 32.55
CA VAL A 136 -16.33 -3.38 31.94
C VAL A 136 -16.05 -4.85 31.67
N THR A 137 -16.93 -5.73 32.13
CA THR A 137 -16.90 -7.15 31.77
C THR A 137 -18.09 -7.49 30.89
N VAL A 138 -17.83 -8.21 29.80
CA VAL A 138 -18.85 -8.76 28.91
C VAL A 138 -18.74 -10.27 28.93
N LYS A 139 -19.87 -10.95 29.15
CA LYS A 139 -19.97 -12.40 29.10
C LYS A 139 -20.79 -12.83 27.90
N LEU A 140 -20.32 -13.88 27.22
CA LEU A 140 -20.98 -14.46 26.06
C LEU A 140 -21.72 -15.74 26.45
N THR A 141 -22.78 -16.06 25.71
CA THR A 141 -23.53 -17.32 25.83
C THR A 141 -22.80 -18.48 25.16
N ARG A 142 -21.94 -18.18 24.19
CA ARG A 142 -21.03 -19.09 23.48
C ARG A 142 -19.77 -18.33 23.04
N PRO A 143 -18.63 -19.00 22.82
CA PRO A 143 -17.44 -18.35 22.28
C PRO A 143 -17.74 -17.67 20.94
N SER A 144 -17.15 -16.51 20.67
CA SER A 144 -17.29 -15.84 19.37
C SER A 144 -16.14 -14.87 19.12
N HIS A 145 -15.32 -15.19 18.12
CA HIS A 145 -14.30 -14.27 17.60
C HIS A 145 -14.92 -13.13 16.79
N GLN A 146 -16.02 -13.39 16.10
CA GLN A 146 -16.71 -12.40 15.28
C GLN A 146 -17.23 -11.27 16.16
N TRP A 147 -17.90 -11.57 17.27
CA TRP A 147 -18.40 -10.52 18.17
C TRP A 147 -17.28 -9.58 18.65
N PHE A 148 -16.13 -10.14 19.03
CA PHE A 148 -15.01 -9.32 19.48
C PHE A 148 -14.49 -8.41 18.37
N TYR A 149 -14.43 -8.91 17.12
CA TYR A 149 -14.07 -8.10 15.96
C TYR A 149 -15.08 -6.98 15.66
N GLU A 150 -16.39 -7.28 15.74
CA GLU A 150 -17.49 -6.32 15.49
C GLU A 150 -17.47 -5.12 16.45
N LEU A 151 -16.86 -5.25 17.64
CA LEU A 151 -16.67 -4.15 18.57
C LEU A 151 -15.78 -3.02 18.02
N ALA A 152 -14.96 -3.29 17.01
CA ALA A 152 -14.21 -2.24 16.33
C ALA A 152 -15.07 -1.42 15.36
N GLY A 153 -16.24 -1.92 14.97
CA GLY A 153 -17.15 -1.29 14.03
C GLY A 153 -18.33 -0.55 14.68
N PRO A 154 -19.37 -0.26 13.89
CA PRO A 154 -20.61 0.37 14.35
C PRO A 154 -21.25 -0.26 15.58
N ALA A 155 -21.17 -1.58 15.72
CA ALA A 155 -21.76 -2.31 16.84
C ALA A 155 -21.14 -1.92 18.19
N GLY A 156 -19.88 -1.47 18.22
CA GLY A 156 -19.14 -1.15 19.43
C GLY A 156 -19.07 0.33 19.79
N ILE A 157 -19.83 1.21 19.10
CA ILE A 157 -19.72 2.66 19.35
C ILE A 157 -20.19 3.02 20.77
N ILE A 158 -19.47 3.96 21.38
CA ILE A 158 -19.79 4.47 22.72
C ILE A 158 -20.37 5.89 22.62
N THR A 159 -21.51 6.10 23.28
CA THR A 159 -22.26 7.35 23.27
C THR A 159 -22.45 7.91 24.68
N ASP A 160 -22.56 9.22 24.80
CA ASP A 160 -22.83 9.89 26.08
C ASP A 160 -24.23 9.52 26.59
N PRO A 161 -24.37 8.81 27.74
CA PRO A 161 -25.66 8.38 28.25
C PRO A 161 -26.53 9.54 28.76
N ALA A 162 -25.96 10.73 28.97
CA ALA A 162 -26.72 11.92 29.35
C ALA A 162 -27.44 12.56 28.15
N PHE A 163 -27.07 12.19 26.92
CA PHE A 163 -27.73 12.71 25.72
C PHE A 163 -29.10 12.06 25.52
N THR A 164 -30.15 12.89 25.49
CA THR A 164 -31.55 12.47 25.32
C THR A 164 -32.18 13.00 24.02
N GLY A 165 -31.37 13.61 23.16
CA GLY A 165 -31.80 14.14 21.87
C GLY A 165 -31.90 13.09 20.77
N ASP A 166 -32.04 13.56 19.54
CA ASP A 166 -32.05 12.70 18.34
C ASP A 166 -30.63 12.54 17.79
N PHE A 167 -30.13 11.30 17.78
CA PHE A 167 -28.81 10.96 17.23
C PHE A 167 -28.71 11.18 15.71
N ASN A 168 -29.83 11.38 15.01
CA ASN A 168 -29.87 11.79 13.60
C ASN A 168 -29.89 13.31 13.40
N ALA A 169 -29.90 14.09 14.48
CA ALA A 169 -29.84 15.55 14.45
C ALA A 169 -28.58 16.12 15.12
N GLU A 170 -28.07 15.45 16.16
CA GLU A 170 -26.88 15.86 16.91
C GLU A 170 -25.97 14.67 17.21
N SER A 171 -24.69 14.92 17.47
CA SER A 171 -23.73 13.89 17.84
C SER A 171 -23.38 13.91 19.32
N ALA A 172 -23.30 12.73 19.95
CA ALA A 172 -22.93 12.59 21.36
C ALA A 172 -21.79 11.57 21.57
N GLY A 173 -20.76 11.64 20.73
CA GLY A 173 -19.57 10.79 20.80
C GLY A 173 -18.37 11.44 21.49
N SER A 174 -17.28 10.67 21.58
CA SER A 174 -15.99 11.06 22.20
C SER A 174 -14.89 11.43 21.20
N GLY A 175 -15.16 11.36 19.90
CA GLY A 175 -14.16 11.52 18.85
C GLY A 175 -13.55 12.93 18.73
N PRO A 176 -12.53 13.07 17.86
CA PRO A 176 -11.82 14.32 17.62
C PRO A 176 -12.66 15.42 16.96
N TYR A 177 -13.81 15.07 16.38
CA TYR A 177 -14.75 15.99 15.78
C TYR A 177 -16.17 15.79 16.31
N LYS A 178 -17.02 16.79 16.10
CA LYS A 178 -18.46 16.76 16.38
C LYS A 178 -19.22 17.05 15.09
N PHE A 179 -20.41 16.47 14.96
CA PHE A 179 -21.33 16.86 13.90
C PHE A 179 -21.69 18.34 14.04
N SER A 180 -21.66 19.08 12.92
CA SER A 180 -22.05 20.49 12.87
C SER A 180 -23.31 20.68 12.02
N LYS A 181 -23.30 20.16 10.78
CA LYS A 181 -24.37 20.40 9.82
C LYS A 181 -24.41 19.33 8.73
N TRP A 182 -25.60 19.07 8.22
CA TRP A 182 -25.85 18.30 7.02
C TRP A 182 -26.73 19.07 6.03
N ASP A 183 -26.19 19.39 4.85
CA ASP A 183 -26.95 19.82 3.68
C ASP A 183 -27.12 18.60 2.75
N GLN A 184 -28.28 17.93 2.85
CA GLN A 184 -28.56 16.70 2.11
C GLN A 184 -28.32 16.84 0.60
N GLY A 185 -27.66 15.85 0.01
CA GLY A 185 -27.21 15.83 -1.38
C GLY A 185 -25.93 16.62 -1.65
N SER A 186 -25.31 17.24 -0.63
CA SER A 186 -24.22 18.18 -0.85
C SER A 186 -23.09 18.15 0.16
N LEU A 187 -23.36 18.16 1.47
CA LEU A 187 -22.33 18.40 2.49
C LEU A 187 -22.69 17.79 3.84
N VAL A 188 -21.77 17.03 4.43
CA VAL A 188 -21.72 16.79 5.89
C VAL A 188 -20.51 17.51 6.46
N GLN A 189 -20.73 18.38 7.43
CA GLN A 189 -19.70 19.16 8.10
C GLN A 189 -19.47 18.65 9.52
N LEU A 190 -18.19 18.44 9.85
CA LEU A 190 -17.69 18.18 11.19
C LEU A 190 -16.82 19.34 11.67
N VAL A 191 -16.84 19.62 12.97
CA VAL A 191 -16.04 20.67 13.63
C VAL A 191 -15.18 20.05 14.74
N ALA A 192 -13.99 20.59 14.95
CA ALA A 192 -13.08 20.06 15.97
C ALA A 192 -13.73 19.99 17.36
N ASN A 193 -13.51 18.88 18.07
CA ASN A 193 -13.94 18.70 19.44
C ASN A 193 -12.86 19.27 20.40
N PRO A 194 -13.11 20.41 21.09
CA PRO A 194 -12.12 20.99 22.00
C PRO A 194 -11.88 20.12 23.25
N GLU A 195 -12.81 19.23 23.59
CA GLU A 195 -12.71 18.32 24.73
C GLU A 195 -12.06 16.98 24.36
N TYR A 196 -11.54 16.83 23.14
CA TYR A 196 -10.97 15.57 22.69
C TYR A 196 -9.79 15.15 23.58
N TRP A 197 -9.87 13.92 24.06
CA TRP A 197 -8.94 13.37 25.04
C TRP A 197 -7.60 12.92 24.44
N GLY A 198 -7.60 12.62 23.14
CA GLY A 198 -6.44 12.13 22.40
C GLY A 198 -5.60 13.25 21.78
N THR A 199 -5.06 12.99 20.58
CA THR A 199 -4.28 13.99 19.83
C THR A 199 -5.24 15.02 19.22
N PRO A 200 -5.05 16.33 19.48
CA PRO A 200 -5.94 17.37 18.95
C PRO A 200 -6.05 17.34 17.42
N ALA A 201 -7.25 17.63 16.92
CA ALA A 201 -7.53 17.72 15.50
C ALA A 201 -6.63 18.75 14.79
N ARG A 202 -6.12 18.38 13.61
CA ARG A 202 -5.27 19.26 12.79
C ARG A 202 -6.08 20.34 12.07
N PHE A 203 -7.34 20.07 11.77
CA PHE A 203 -8.25 20.97 11.07
C PHE A 203 -9.38 21.38 12.03
N ASP A 204 -9.82 22.62 11.89
CA ASP A 204 -10.89 23.18 12.70
C ASP A 204 -12.27 22.74 12.15
N GLU A 205 -12.34 22.54 10.83
CA GLU A 205 -13.53 22.03 10.11
C GLU A 205 -13.13 20.95 9.10
N VAL A 206 -13.96 19.92 8.98
CA VAL A 206 -13.87 18.89 7.93
C VAL A 206 -15.20 18.82 7.19
N ASN A 207 -15.16 19.06 5.88
CA ASN A 207 -16.32 19.12 5.00
C ASN A 207 -16.30 17.92 4.05
N PHE A 208 -17.19 16.95 4.26
CA PHE A 208 -17.46 15.87 3.31
C PHE A 208 -18.47 16.36 2.28
N ARG A 209 -17.99 16.60 1.05
CA ARG A 209 -18.77 17.13 -0.08
C ARG A 209 -19.15 15.99 -1.00
N TYR A 210 -20.46 15.85 -1.24
CA TYR A 210 -21.01 14.75 -2.03
C TYR A 210 -21.25 15.15 -3.47
N PHE A 211 -20.90 14.26 -4.39
CA PHE A 211 -21.07 14.44 -5.82
C PHE A 211 -21.78 13.24 -6.42
N ALA A 212 -22.95 13.45 -7.01
CA ALA A 212 -23.64 12.40 -7.77
C ALA A 212 -22.88 12.03 -9.06
N ASP A 213 -22.19 13.00 -9.69
CA ASP A 213 -21.33 12.76 -10.86
C ASP A 213 -19.85 12.70 -10.45
N PRO A 214 -19.19 11.52 -10.55
CA PRO A 214 -17.76 11.38 -10.28
C PRO A 214 -16.86 12.32 -11.09
N ASN A 215 -17.24 12.73 -12.31
CA ASN A 215 -16.43 13.67 -13.12
C ASN A 215 -16.51 15.10 -12.57
N ALA A 216 -17.65 15.48 -12.00
CA ALA A 216 -17.81 16.77 -11.31
C ALA A 216 -16.91 16.84 -10.07
N MET A 217 -16.79 15.72 -9.34
CA MET A 217 -15.85 15.61 -8.22
C MET A 217 -14.39 15.79 -8.67
N SER A 218 -13.98 15.10 -9.75
CA SER A 218 -12.64 15.28 -10.33
C SER A 218 -12.38 16.74 -10.71
N THR A 219 -13.36 17.41 -11.30
CA THR A 219 -13.29 18.85 -11.65
C THR A 219 -13.17 19.75 -10.41
N ALA A 220 -13.90 19.43 -9.34
CA ALA A 220 -13.81 20.15 -8.06
C ALA A 220 -12.41 20.02 -7.44
N MET A 221 -11.80 18.84 -7.49
CA MET A 221 -10.41 18.63 -7.09
C MET A 221 -9.41 19.40 -7.98
N LEU A 222 -9.59 19.34 -9.30
CA LEU A 222 -8.76 20.08 -10.26
C LEU A 222 -8.87 21.60 -10.12
N SER A 223 -9.98 22.13 -9.61
CA SER A 223 -10.15 23.57 -9.36
C SER A 223 -9.64 24.01 -7.98
N GLY A 224 -9.30 23.06 -7.10
CA GLY A 224 -8.86 23.33 -5.72
C GLY A 224 -10.01 23.60 -4.74
N GLN A 225 -11.24 23.21 -5.09
CA GLN A 225 -12.39 23.21 -4.17
C GLN A 225 -12.37 22.03 -3.21
N LEU A 226 -11.71 20.94 -3.61
CA LEU A 226 -11.43 19.78 -2.77
C LEU A 226 -9.95 19.74 -2.44
N ASP A 227 -9.69 19.25 -1.23
CA ASP A 227 -8.37 18.94 -0.72
C ASP A 227 -8.07 17.44 -0.90
N ILE A 228 -9.06 16.57 -0.73
CA ILE A 228 -8.92 15.12 -0.91
C ILE A 228 -10.12 14.58 -1.69
N ILE A 229 -9.88 13.67 -2.63
CA ILE A 229 -10.84 12.67 -3.09
C ILE A 229 -10.38 11.36 -2.48
N THR A 230 -11.22 10.75 -1.65
CA THR A 230 -10.85 9.53 -0.92
C THR A 230 -10.94 8.29 -1.78
N ASN A 231 -11.97 8.22 -2.64
CA ASN A 231 -12.16 7.14 -3.59
C ASN A 231 -12.50 7.67 -4.99
N LEU A 232 -11.49 7.75 -5.86
CA LEU A 232 -11.67 8.18 -7.25
C LEU A 232 -12.34 7.07 -8.06
N ALA A 233 -13.66 7.19 -8.24
CA ALA A 233 -14.47 6.27 -9.05
C ALA A 233 -14.34 6.45 -10.57
N VAL A 234 -13.36 7.24 -11.03
CA VAL A 234 -13.10 7.53 -12.46
C VAL A 234 -11.64 7.18 -12.80
N PRO A 235 -11.30 5.90 -13.03
CA PRO A 235 -9.91 5.48 -13.26
C PRO A 235 -9.24 6.21 -14.44
N GLN A 236 -10.00 6.58 -15.47
CA GLN A 236 -9.50 7.35 -16.61
C GLN A 236 -9.08 8.79 -16.23
N ALA A 237 -9.64 9.37 -15.16
CA ALA A 237 -9.29 10.71 -14.69
C ALA A 237 -7.97 10.74 -13.92
N ILE A 238 -7.39 9.60 -13.57
CA ILE A 238 -6.08 9.53 -12.85
C ILE A 238 -4.99 10.32 -13.60
N GLY A 239 -5.00 10.26 -14.94
CA GLY A 239 -4.05 11.01 -15.78
C GLY A 239 -4.16 12.54 -15.62
N GLU A 240 -5.34 13.05 -15.26
CA GLU A 240 -5.59 14.48 -15.02
C GLU A 240 -4.88 14.97 -13.75
N PHE A 241 -4.59 14.06 -12.81
CA PHE A 241 -3.86 14.32 -11.57
C PHE A 241 -2.36 14.01 -11.67
N SER A 242 -1.82 13.89 -12.89
CA SER A 242 -0.38 13.67 -13.13
C SER A 242 0.51 14.84 -12.69
N ASP A 243 -0.08 16.02 -12.43
CA ASP A 243 0.60 17.17 -11.83
C ASP A 243 0.83 16.94 -10.34
N THR A 244 1.93 16.27 -10.03
CA THR A 244 2.39 15.92 -8.69
C THR A 244 2.79 17.12 -7.83
N GLU A 245 2.93 18.31 -8.43
CA GLU A 245 3.09 19.56 -7.68
C GLU A 245 1.80 19.97 -6.98
N ARG A 246 0.66 19.51 -7.53
CA ARG A 246 -0.68 19.84 -7.08
C ARG A 246 -1.34 18.68 -6.36
N PHE A 247 -1.03 17.43 -6.76
CA PHE A 247 -1.74 16.24 -6.31
C PHE A 247 -0.80 15.09 -5.94
N GLY A 248 -1.04 14.42 -4.83
CA GLY A 248 -0.56 13.06 -4.59
C GLY A 248 -1.65 12.07 -5.02
N VAL A 249 -1.29 11.10 -5.86
CA VAL A 249 -2.16 9.96 -6.18
C VAL A 249 -1.65 8.74 -5.43
N TYR A 250 -2.51 8.17 -4.60
CA TYR A 250 -2.22 7.00 -3.78
C TYR A 250 -3.10 5.86 -4.24
N GLU A 251 -2.49 4.74 -4.57
CA GLU A 251 -3.18 3.55 -5.04
C GLU A 251 -3.01 2.45 -3.99
N GLY A 252 -4.13 1.87 -3.58
CA GLY A 252 -4.21 0.74 -2.68
C GLY A 252 -5.32 -0.21 -3.11
N THR A 253 -5.64 -1.15 -2.23
CA THR A 253 -6.77 -2.08 -2.35
C THR A 253 -7.81 -1.78 -1.27
N THR A 254 -8.95 -2.43 -1.32
CA THR A 254 -10.00 -2.38 -0.28
C THR A 254 -10.44 -3.79 0.08
N ASN A 255 -11.27 -3.92 1.12
CA ASN A 255 -12.05 -5.12 1.41
C ASN A 255 -13.37 -5.08 0.63
N GLY A 256 -13.30 -4.56 -0.61
CA GLY A 256 -14.45 -4.29 -1.44
C GLY A 256 -14.63 -5.41 -2.47
N GLU A 257 -15.17 -6.57 -2.10
CA GLU A 257 -15.37 -7.69 -3.01
C GLU A 257 -16.44 -7.36 -4.04
N VAL A 258 -16.04 -7.19 -5.30
CA VAL A 258 -16.97 -7.11 -6.43
C VAL A 258 -17.38 -8.52 -6.81
N VAL A 259 -18.59 -8.89 -6.43
CA VAL A 259 -19.12 -10.25 -6.58
C VAL A 259 -20.18 -10.29 -7.65
N LEU A 260 -20.00 -11.16 -8.66
CA LEU A 260 -21.06 -11.59 -9.55
C LEU A 260 -21.84 -12.72 -8.86
N GLY A 261 -23.03 -12.38 -8.41
CA GLY A 261 -23.94 -13.24 -7.69
C GLY A 261 -24.75 -14.17 -8.53
N PHE A 262 -24.99 -15.35 -7.97
CA PHE A 262 -25.89 -16.35 -8.51
C PHE A 262 -27.08 -16.50 -7.57
N ASN A 263 -28.29 -16.52 -8.12
CA ASN A 263 -29.46 -16.93 -7.38
C ASN A 263 -29.61 -18.45 -7.45
N HIS A 264 -29.23 -19.15 -6.38
CA HIS A 264 -29.18 -20.61 -6.32
C HIS A 264 -30.55 -21.30 -6.36
N ASP A 265 -31.65 -20.56 -6.14
CA ASP A 265 -33.02 -21.07 -6.25
C ASP A 265 -33.52 -21.19 -7.71
N THR A 266 -32.81 -20.59 -8.66
CA THR A 266 -33.19 -20.68 -10.08
C THR A 266 -32.81 -22.03 -10.67
N GLU A 267 -33.62 -22.56 -11.58
CA GLU A 267 -33.41 -23.92 -12.15
C GLU A 267 -32.00 -24.07 -12.74
N ALA A 268 -31.51 -23.08 -13.47
CA ALA A 268 -30.20 -23.13 -14.10
C ALA A 268 -29.05 -22.99 -13.08
N LEU A 269 -29.11 -22.02 -12.16
CA LEU A 269 -28.00 -21.73 -11.25
C LEU A 269 -27.99 -22.63 -10.00
N SER A 270 -29.04 -23.44 -9.78
CA SER A 270 -29.01 -24.54 -8.81
C SER A 270 -27.98 -25.62 -9.20
N LYS A 271 -27.65 -25.74 -10.50
CA LYS A 271 -26.68 -26.71 -11.03
C LYS A 271 -25.24 -26.18 -10.93
N LEU A 272 -24.37 -26.95 -10.29
CA LEU A 272 -22.95 -26.62 -10.10
C LEU A 272 -22.24 -26.38 -11.45
N GLU A 273 -22.51 -27.21 -12.45
CA GLU A 273 -21.86 -27.16 -13.76
C GLU A 273 -22.16 -25.83 -14.48
N VAL A 274 -23.36 -25.27 -14.33
CA VAL A 274 -23.72 -23.97 -14.91
C VAL A 274 -22.94 -22.84 -14.23
N ARG A 275 -22.84 -22.85 -12.89
CA ARG A 275 -22.08 -21.84 -12.15
C ARG A 275 -20.58 -21.90 -12.46
N GLN A 276 -20.02 -23.11 -12.55
CA GLN A 276 -18.63 -23.34 -12.98
C GLN A 276 -18.42 -22.87 -14.43
N ALA A 277 -19.38 -23.12 -15.33
CA ALA A 277 -19.30 -22.65 -16.71
C ALA A 277 -19.25 -21.12 -16.80
N ILE A 278 -20.08 -20.42 -16.02
CA ILE A 278 -20.09 -18.95 -15.94
C ILE A 278 -18.71 -18.44 -15.47
N ASN A 279 -18.17 -19.01 -14.40
CA ASN A 279 -16.85 -18.64 -13.87
C ASN A 279 -15.72 -18.85 -14.92
N HIS A 280 -15.74 -19.97 -15.65
CA HIS A 280 -14.77 -20.23 -16.73
C HIS A 280 -14.97 -19.31 -17.95
N ALA A 281 -16.18 -18.80 -18.19
CA ALA A 281 -16.50 -17.99 -19.36
C ALA A 281 -16.02 -16.54 -19.25
N ILE A 282 -15.69 -16.05 -18.06
CA ILE A 282 -15.35 -14.65 -17.81
C ILE A 282 -13.84 -14.48 -17.63
N ASP A 283 -13.19 -13.75 -18.54
CA ASP A 283 -11.80 -13.31 -18.35
C ASP A 283 -11.77 -12.14 -17.36
N ARG A 284 -11.65 -12.46 -16.07
CA ARG A 284 -11.64 -11.48 -14.97
C ARG A 284 -10.50 -10.46 -15.09
N ARG A 285 -9.33 -10.87 -15.61
CA ARG A 285 -8.22 -9.91 -15.82
C ARG A 285 -8.54 -8.93 -16.95
N ALA A 286 -9.16 -9.38 -18.03
CA ALA A 286 -9.65 -8.49 -19.08
C ALA A 286 -10.80 -7.61 -18.60
N LEU A 287 -11.67 -8.12 -17.71
CA LEU A 287 -12.75 -7.36 -17.08
C LEU A 287 -12.19 -6.20 -16.25
N VAL A 288 -11.27 -6.46 -15.31
CA VAL A 288 -10.65 -5.40 -14.48
C VAL A 288 -9.93 -4.38 -15.35
N LYS A 289 -9.27 -4.83 -16.42
CA LYS A 289 -8.64 -3.92 -17.38
C LYS A 289 -9.65 -3.02 -18.09
N ALA A 290 -10.80 -3.56 -18.48
CA ALA A 290 -11.82 -2.84 -19.23
C ALA A 290 -12.63 -1.88 -18.34
N VAL A 291 -12.98 -2.31 -17.13
CA VAL A 291 -13.86 -1.57 -16.21
C VAL A 291 -13.06 -0.60 -15.34
N TRP A 292 -11.85 -0.98 -14.93
CA TRP A 292 -11.09 -0.25 -13.91
C TRP A 292 -9.64 0.08 -14.30
N GLY A 293 -9.32 0.03 -15.59
CA GLY A 293 -7.98 0.36 -16.10
C GLY A 293 -6.87 -0.58 -15.64
N GLY A 294 -7.23 -1.75 -15.10
CA GLY A 294 -6.28 -2.74 -14.57
C GLY A 294 -5.93 -2.53 -13.10
N LYS A 295 -6.58 -1.58 -12.41
CA LYS A 295 -6.41 -1.31 -10.98
C LYS A 295 -7.51 -2.06 -10.26
N GLY A 296 -7.17 -3.16 -9.61
CA GLY A 296 -8.10 -4.08 -8.96
C GLY A 296 -7.41 -5.43 -8.78
N GLU A 297 -7.64 -6.05 -7.63
CA GLU A 297 -6.95 -7.28 -7.24
C GLU A 297 -7.86 -8.48 -7.45
N LEU A 298 -7.37 -9.53 -8.11
CA LEU A 298 -8.17 -10.73 -8.32
C LEU A 298 -8.19 -11.57 -7.03
N ILE A 299 -9.37 -12.05 -6.67
CA ILE A 299 -9.60 -12.96 -5.55
C ILE A 299 -10.36 -14.20 -6.07
N GLY A 300 -10.51 -15.24 -5.25
CA GLY A 300 -11.22 -16.46 -5.65
C GLY A 300 -12.20 -17.01 -4.62
N SER A 301 -12.45 -16.25 -3.56
CA SER A 301 -13.44 -16.50 -2.53
C SER A 301 -13.84 -15.16 -1.92
N MET A 302 -14.79 -15.16 -0.99
CA MET A 302 -15.24 -13.96 -0.24
C MET A 302 -14.24 -13.58 0.87
N VAL A 303 -12.95 -13.57 0.53
CA VAL A 303 -11.86 -13.34 1.48
C VAL A 303 -10.83 -12.41 0.84
N PRO A 304 -10.66 -11.18 1.33
CA PRO A 304 -9.62 -10.27 0.89
C PRO A 304 -8.26 -10.61 1.52
N PRO A 305 -7.12 -10.20 0.93
CA PRO A 305 -5.77 -10.44 1.48
C PRO A 305 -5.51 -9.91 2.90
N THR A 306 -6.35 -9.01 3.40
CA THR A 306 -6.27 -8.49 4.77
C THR A 306 -6.79 -9.49 5.80
N ASP A 307 -7.60 -10.47 5.40
CA ASP A 307 -8.16 -11.44 6.33
C ASP A 307 -7.11 -12.53 6.67
N PRO A 308 -6.97 -12.93 7.95
CA PRO A 308 -5.97 -13.93 8.36
C PRO A 308 -6.09 -15.30 7.68
N TRP A 309 -7.29 -15.63 7.19
CA TRP A 309 -7.60 -16.87 6.48
C TRP A 309 -7.56 -16.73 4.95
N TYR A 310 -6.98 -15.66 4.42
CA TYR A 310 -6.80 -15.50 2.98
C TYR A 310 -5.97 -16.62 2.35
N GLU A 311 -6.44 -17.11 1.21
CA GLU A 311 -5.69 -17.94 0.27
C GLU A 311 -5.99 -17.47 -1.16
N ASP A 312 -4.96 -17.39 -2.00
CA ASP A 312 -5.15 -17.01 -3.40
C ASP A 312 -5.83 -18.16 -4.18
N LEU A 313 -7.15 -18.10 -4.20
CA LEU A 313 -8.01 -18.98 -4.98
C LEU A 313 -8.39 -18.36 -6.34
N SER A 314 -7.76 -17.25 -6.73
CA SER A 314 -8.14 -16.51 -7.95
C SER A 314 -7.99 -17.33 -9.23
N ASN A 315 -7.30 -18.46 -9.19
CA ASN A 315 -7.13 -19.36 -10.34
C ASN A 315 -7.97 -20.64 -10.29
N THR A 316 -8.87 -20.81 -9.29
CA THR A 316 -9.78 -21.98 -9.17
C THR A 316 -10.53 -22.23 -10.49
N TYR A 317 -11.11 -21.16 -11.06
CA TYR A 317 -11.68 -21.19 -12.41
C TYR A 317 -10.89 -20.27 -13.34
N SER A 318 -9.91 -20.86 -14.04
CA SER A 318 -9.15 -20.18 -15.09
C SER A 318 -10.03 -19.95 -16.33
N PHE A 319 -9.85 -18.83 -17.02
CA PHE A 319 -10.61 -18.51 -18.23
C PHE A 319 -10.47 -19.60 -19.32
N ASP A 320 -11.56 -20.30 -19.62
CA ASP A 320 -11.63 -21.39 -20.59
C ASP A 320 -13.05 -21.52 -21.15
N GLN A 321 -13.29 -20.87 -22.28
CA GLN A 321 -14.60 -20.90 -22.95
C GLN A 321 -14.96 -22.28 -23.51
N ALA A 322 -13.98 -23.14 -23.82
CA ALA A 322 -14.26 -24.49 -24.30
C ALA A 322 -14.78 -25.37 -23.16
N LYS A 323 -14.14 -25.27 -21.99
CA LYS A 323 -14.61 -25.93 -20.76
C LYS A 323 -15.98 -25.42 -20.34
N ALA A 324 -16.22 -24.11 -20.42
CA ALA A 324 -17.53 -23.53 -20.13
C ALA A 324 -18.64 -24.10 -21.03
N LYS A 325 -18.42 -24.18 -22.35
CA LYS A 325 -19.36 -24.81 -23.30
C LYS A 325 -19.61 -26.27 -22.99
N GLN A 326 -18.56 -27.01 -22.62
CA GLN A 326 -18.69 -28.41 -22.24
C GLN A 326 -19.57 -28.56 -20.98
N LEU A 327 -19.29 -27.79 -19.93
CA LEU A 327 -20.06 -27.82 -18.68
C LEU A 327 -21.55 -27.45 -18.91
N LEU A 328 -21.84 -26.47 -19.77
CA LEU A 328 -23.21 -26.13 -20.15
C LEU A 328 -23.91 -27.29 -20.89
N ALA A 329 -23.21 -27.97 -21.78
CA ALA A 329 -23.75 -29.14 -22.46
C ALA A 329 -24.04 -30.29 -21.48
N ASP A 330 -23.10 -30.57 -20.56
CA ASP A 330 -23.24 -31.59 -19.52
C ASP A 330 -24.43 -31.27 -18.58
N ALA A 331 -24.71 -29.98 -18.33
CA ALA A 331 -25.84 -29.49 -17.55
C ALA A 331 -27.20 -29.50 -18.30
N GLY A 332 -27.20 -29.89 -19.58
CA GLY A 332 -28.39 -29.96 -20.44
C GLY A 332 -28.73 -28.67 -21.22
N TYR A 333 -27.79 -27.73 -21.35
CA TYR A 333 -27.97 -26.42 -22.02
C TYR A 333 -27.13 -26.28 -23.29
N ALA A 334 -26.89 -27.37 -24.02
CA ALA A 334 -26.13 -27.34 -25.29
C ALA A 334 -26.77 -26.44 -26.37
N ASP A 335 -28.10 -26.33 -26.36
CA ASP A 335 -28.87 -25.51 -27.31
C ASP A 335 -29.05 -24.05 -26.85
N GLY A 336 -28.47 -23.69 -25.72
CA GLY A 336 -28.47 -22.34 -25.15
C GLY A 336 -29.24 -22.21 -23.84
N LEU A 337 -28.92 -21.14 -23.11
CA LEU A 337 -29.53 -20.77 -21.82
C LEU A 337 -29.84 -19.27 -21.85
N THR A 338 -30.95 -18.84 -21.25
CA THR A 338 -31.24 -17.41 -21.05
C THR A 338 -31.26 -17.10 -19.56
N LEU A 339 -30.53 -16.06 -19.13
CA LEU A 339 -30.48 -15.60 -17.75
C LEU A 339 -30.79 -14.11 -17.65
N ARG A 340 -31.50 -13.71 -16.61
CA ARG A 340 -31.77 -12.31 -16.25
C ARG A 340 -30.62 -11.77 -15.40
N PHE A 341 -30.05 -10.64 -15.81
CA PHE A 341 -28.94 -10.01 -15.09
C PHE A 341 -29.32 -8.59 -14.67
N ARG A 342 -29.35 -8.35 -13.35
CA ARG A 342 -29.83 -7.10 -12.75
C ARG A 342 -28.76 -6.37 -11.93
N PRO A 343 -27.75 -5.73 -12.57
CA PRO A 343 -26.77 -4.91 -11.86
C PRO A 343 -27.36 -3.58 -11.36
N PRO A 344 -26.85 -3.00 -10.27
CA PRO A 344 -27.20 -1.65 -9.85
C PRO A 344 -26.51 -0.60 -10.76
N ASN A 345 -27.08 0.60 -10.84
CA ASN A 345 -26.52 1.75 -11.54
C ASN A 345 -25.44 2.47 -10.71
N LEU A 346 -24.47 1.70 -10.22
CA LEU A 346 -23.28 2.19 -9.53
C LEU A 346 -22.11 2.31 -10.53
N PRO A 347 -21.03 3.06 -10.23
CA PRO A 347 -19.97 3.35 -11.20
C PRO A 347 -19.37 2.13 -11.93
N TYR A 348 -19.32 0.96 -11.28
CA TYR A 348 -18.88 -0.31 -11.89
C TYR A 348 -19.99 -1.09 -12.60
N GLY A 349 -21.25 -1.01 -12.13
CA GLY A 349 -22.34 -1.93 -12.45
C GLY A 349 -22.67 -2.02 -13.94
N PRO A 350 -23.00 -0.92 -14.64
CA PRO A 350 -23.34 -0.96 -16.06
C PRO A 350 -22.21 -1.49 -16.95
N SER A 351 -20.95 -1.17 -16.61
CA SER A 351 -19.77 -1.58 -17.39
C SER A 351 -19.48 -3.07 -17.20
N ILE A 352 -19.57 -3.59 -15.97
CA ILE A 352 -19.51 -5.04 -15.70
C ILE A 352 -20.67 -5.75 -16.38
N GLY A 353 -21.88 -5.20 -16.27
CA GLY A 353 -23.11 -5.68 -16.91
C GLY A 353 -22.91 -6.04 -18.38
N ARG A 354 -22.39 -5.08 -19.15
CA ARG A 354 -22.10 -5.25 -20.58
C ARG A 354 -20.96 -6.24 -20.86
N PHE A 355 -19.90 -6.21 -20.05
CA PHE A 355 -18.76 -7.11 -20.24
C PHE A 355 -19.16 -8.58 -20.03
N VAL A 356 -19.82 -8.87 -18.90
CA VAL A 356 -20.30 -10.21 -18.56
C VAL A 356 -21.33 -10.69 -19.60
N THR A 357 -22.27 -9.84 -20.01
CA THR A 357 -23.22 -10.17 -21.09
C THR A 357 -22.52 -10.60 -22.38
N ALA A 358 -21.46 -9.88 -22.79
CA ALA A 358 -20.68 -10.23 -23.97
C ALA A 358 -19.90 -11.54 -23.77
N ALA A 359 -19.28 -11.76 -22.61
CA ALA A 359 -18.52 -12.96 -22.29
C ALA A 359 -19.41 -14.22 -22.27
N LEU A 360 -20.58 -14.14 -21.65
CA LEU A 360 -21.53 -15.25 -21.54
C LEU A 360 -22.16 -15.63 -22.88
N LYS A 361 -22.34 -14.65 -23.77
CA LYS A 361 -22.81 -14.89 -25.15
C LYS A 361 -21.86 -15.80 -25.94
N GLU A 362 -20.55 -15.67 -25.75
CA GLU A 362 -19.54 -16.49 -26.45
C GLU A 362 -19.62 -17.98 -26.11
N VAL A 363 -20.21 -18.33 -24.96
CA VAL A 363 -20.39 -19.70 -24.49
C VAL A 363 -21.82 -20.23 -24.67
N GLY A 364 -22.72 -19.45 -25.27
CA GLY A 364 -24.10 -19.87 -25.57
C GLY A 364 -25.15 -19.43 -24.55
N ILE A 365 -24.80 -18.56 -23.59
CA ILE A 365 -25.75 -17.99 -22.64
C ILE A 365 -26.21 -16.62 -23.16
N THR A 366 -27.51 -16.46 -23.40
CA THR A 366 -28.13 -15.16 -23.67
C THR A 366 -28.45 -14.48 -22.35
N VAL A 367 -28.12 -13.20 -22.22
CA VAL A 367 -28.37 -12.44 -20.99
C VAL A 367 -29.38 -11.32 -21.27
N ASP A 368 -30.45 -11.28 -20.49
CA ASP A 368 -31.38 -10.15 -20.42
C ASP A 368 -30.89 -9.16 -19.35
N LEU A 369 -30.20 -8.10 -19.81
CA LEU A 369 -29.52 -7.13 -18.94
C LEU A 369 -30.46 -5.97 -18.59
N GLU A 370 -30.79 -5.82 -17.32
CA GLU A 370 -31.63 -4.76 -16.77
C GLU A 370 -30.86 -4.00 -15.67
N VAL A 371 -30.33 -2.82 -15.99
CA VAL A 371 -29.63 -1.98 -14.99
C VAL A 371 -30.66 -1.26 -14.12
N LEU A 372 -30.53 -1.38 -12.79
CA LEU A 372 -31.48 -0.84 -11.82
C LEU A 372 -30.89 0.34 -11.04
N GLU A 373 -31.68 1.39 -10.77
CA GLU A 373 -31.32 2.40 -9.77
C GLU A 373 -31.18 1.77 -8.38
N TRP A 374 -30.32 2.28 -7.50
CA TRP A 374 -29.94 1.62 -6.24
C TRP A 374 -31.13 1.21 -5.36
N GLY A 375 -32.08 2.12 -5.14
CA GLY A 375 -33.29 1.80 -4.35
C GLY A 375 -34.16 0.71 -4.99
N ALA A 376 -34.24 0.66 -6.32
CA ALA A 376 -34.96 -0.40 -7.05
C ALA A 376 -34.21 -1.73 -7.01
N TRP A 377 -32.87 -1.70 -7.02
CA TRP A 377 -32.02 -2.87 -6.84
C TRP A 377 -32.22 -3.50 -5.46
N LEU A 378 -32.23 -2.69 -4.39
CA LEU A 378 -32.50 -3.17 -3.03
C LEU A 378 -33.87 -3.87 -2.92
N ASP A 379 -34.90 -3.32 -3.55
CA ASP A 379 -36.23 -3.94 -3.55
C ASP A 379 -36.28 -5.23 -4.41
N THR A 380 -35.77 -5.18 -5.63
CA THR A 380 -35.95 -6.25 -6.63
C THR A 380 -34.99 -7.42 -6.39
N VAL A 381 -33.71 -7.11 -6.20
CA VAL A 381 -32.64 -8.10 -6.05
C VAL A 381 -32.47 -8.50 -4.60
N TYR A 382 -32.21 -7.55 -3.71
CA TYR A 382 -31.87 -7.86 -2.32
C TYR A 382 -33.09 -8.38 -1.54
N THR A 383 -34.24 -7.73 -1.68
CA THR A 383 -35.45 -8.05 -0.90
C THR A 383 -36.30 -9.13 -1.56
N LYS A 384 -36.69 -8.93 -2.83
CA LYS A 384 -37.57 -9.86 -3.56
C LYS A 384 -36.85 -11.05 -4.17
N ARG A 385 -35.51 -11.03 -4.22
CA ARG A 385 -34.66 -12.07 -4.82
C ARG A 385 -35.06 -12.39 -6.26
N ASP A 386 -35.60 -11.39 -6.97
CA ASP A 386 -36.04 -11.53 -8.35
C ASP A 386 -34.88 -11.21 -9.29
N TYR A 387 -34.03 -12.20 -9.55
CA TYR A 387 -32.91 -12.12 -10.48
C TYR A 387 -32.33 -13.52 -10.72
N ASP A 388 -31.52 -13.70 -11.76
CA ASP A 388 -30.67 -14.90 -11.90
C ASP A 388 -29.22 -14.52 -11.58
N LEU A 389 -28.72 -13.46 -12.25
CA LEU A 389 -27.41 -12.85 -11.98
C LEU A 389 -27.56 -11.43 -11.43
N THR A 390 -26.63 -11.01 -10.57
CA THR A 390 -26.47 -9.63 -10.10
C THR A 390 -25.01 -9.34 -9.82
N VAL A 391 -24.57 -8.08 -9.80
CA VAL A 391 -23.21 -7.73 -9.37
C VAL A 391 -23.26 -6.58 -8.38
N VAL A 392 -22.57 -6.72 -7.26
CA VAL A 392 -22.44 -5.64 -6.27
C VAL A 392 -21.09 -5.77 -5.58
N ALA A 393 -20.55 -4.63 -5.15
CA ALA A 393 -19.39 -4.59 -4.27
C ALA A 393 -19.90 -4.68 -2.83
N HIS A 394 -19.47 -5.70 -2.10
CA HIS A 394 -19.59 -5.75 -0.65
C HIS A 394 -18.34 -5.10 -0.09
N VAL A 395 -18.46 -4.20 0.88
CA VAL A 395 -17.34 -3.36 1.35
C VAL A 395 -17.08 -3.54 2.84
N GLU A 396 -17.86 -4.41 3.46
CA GLU A 396 -17.79 -4.76 4.85
C GLU A 396 -16.63 -5.76 5.07
N PRO A 397 -15.87 -5.63 6.15
CA PRO A 397 -14.83 -6.59 6.45
C PRO A 397 -15.43 -7.95 6.85
N ARG A 398 -14.70 -9.04 6.54
CA ARG A 398 -15.05 -10.42 6.95
C ARG A 398 -16.40 -10.93 6.46
N ASP A 399 -16.78 -10.57 5.22
CA ASP A 399 -18.06 -10.92 4.60
C ASP A 399 -18.27 -12.40 4.25
N LEU A 400 -17.29 -13.26 4.52
CA LEU A 400 -17.39 -14.71 4.28
C LEU A 400 -18.68 -15.32 4.86
N GLY A 401 -19.09 -14.85 6.06
CA GLY A 401 -20.30 -15.31 6.74
C GLY A 401 -21.61 -15.08 6.00
N ASN A 402 -21.65 -14.17 5.01
CA ASN A 402 -22.86 -13.91 4.22
C ASN A 402 -23.33 -15.13 3.40
N PHE A 403 -22.43 -16.10 3.14
CA PHE A 403 -22.78 -17.38 2.51
C PHE A 403 -23.33 -18.42 3.52
N GLY A 404 -23.30 -18.12 4.83
CA GLY A 404 -23.76 -19.02 5.88
C GLY A 404 -25.17 -18.71 6.40
N ILE A 405 -25.77 -17.61 5.95
CA ILE A 405 -27.05 -17.11 6.46
C ILE A 405 -28.11 -17.04 5.36
N ASP A 406 -29.37 -16.78 5.74
CA ASP A 406 -30.43 -16.48 4.76
C ASP A 406 -30.16 -15.11 4.12
N TYR A 407 -29.56 -15.15 2.93
CA TYR A 407 -29.11 -13.97 2.21
C TYR A 407 -29.59 -14.03 0.75
N TYR A 408 -29.50 -12.91 0.03
CA TYR A 408 -30.18 -12.78 -1.26
C TYR A 408 -29.64 -13.72 -2.37
N TRP A 409 -28.44 -14.30 -2.22
CA TRP A 409 -27.91 -15.34 -3.14
C TRP A 409 -28.67 -16.67 -3.07
N ASN A 410 -29.49 -16.91 -2.05
CA ASN A 410 -30.17 -18.19 -1.79
C ASN A 410 -29.22 -19.40 -1.69
N TYR A 411 -27.95 -19.18 -1.31
CA TYR A 411 -26.98 -20.25 -1.15
C TYR A 411 -27.17 -20.95 0.19
N HIS A 412 -27.22 -22.29 0.17
CA HIS A 412 -27.41 -23.11 1.36
C HIS A 412 -26.45 -24.31 1.32
N ASN A 413 -25.48 -24.34 2.25
CA ASN A 413 -24.57 -25.47 2.43
C ASN A 413 -24.35 -25.71 3.93
N GLU A 414 -24.81 -26.87 4.42
CA GLU A 414 -24.75 -27.23 5.84
C GLU A 414 -23.31 -27.37 6.36
N GLU A 415 -22.39 -27.88 5.54
CA GLU A 415 -20.98 -28.00 5.94
C GLU A 415 -20.33 -26.62 6.01
N PHE A 416 -20.64 -25.71 5.09
CA PHE A 416 -20.18 -24.32 5.19
C PHE A 416 -20.65 -23.66 6.48
N GLN A 417 -21.95 -23.77 6.80
CA GLN A 417 -22.52 -23.22 8.03
C GLN A 417 -21.82 -23.78 9.28
N LYS A 418 -21.58 -25.09 9.30
CA LYS A 418 -20.86 -25.75 10.38
C LYS A 418 -19.43 -25.24 10.50
N LEU A 419 -18.69 -25.10 9.39
CA LEU A 419 -17.33 -24.56 9.40
C LEU A 419 -17.29 -23.12 9.92
N MET A 420 -18.27 -22.29 9.57
CA MET A 420 -18.36 -20.92 10.10
C MET A 420 -18.59 -20.91 11.62
N VAL A 421 -19.47 -21.77 12.14
CA VAL A 421 -19.71 -21.89 13.59
C VAL A 421 -18.47 -22.45 14.31
N GLU A 422 -17.88 -23.53 13.81
CA GLU A 422 -16.66 -24.12 14.39
C GLU A 422 -15.48 -23.13 14.36
N GLY A 423 -15.36 -22.33 13.31
CA GLY A 423 -14.33 -21.29 13.21
C GLY A 423 -14.57 -20.12 14.17
N ASP A 424 -15.82 -19.70 14.36
CA ASP A 424 -16.16 -18.62 15.30
C ASP A 424 -16.00 -19.05 16.77
N GLU A 425 -16.26 -20.33 17.09
CA GLU A 425 -16.22 -20.85 18.46
C GLU A 425 -14.88 -21.49 18.85
N GLY A 426 -14.01 -21.79 17.88
CA GLY A 426 -12.74 -22.47 18.09
C GLY A 426 -11.65 -21.60 18.72
N THR A 427 -10.47 -22.18 18.92
CA THR A 427 -9.24 -21.43 19.24
C THR A 427 -8.83 -20.51 18.08
N ASP A 428 -7.92 -19.55 18.31
CA ASP A 428 -7.39 -18.68 17.24
C ASP A 428 -6.82 -19.48 16.05
N GLU A 429 -6.16 -20.61 16.32
CA GLU A 429 -5.62 -21.50 15.29
C GLU A 429 -6.71 -22.24 14.51
N GLU A 430 -7.74 -22.71 15.23
CA GLU A 430 -8.90 -23.38 14.63
C GLU A 430 -9.72 -22.41 13.78
N GLN A 431 -9.90 -21.15 14.21
CA GLN A 431 -10.58 -20.13 13.42
C GLN A 431 -9.94 -20.01 12.04
N ILE A 432 -8.63 -19.79 11.97
CA ILE A 432 -7.91 -19.63 10.71
C ILE A 432 -8.06 -20.89 9.84
N ALA A 433 -7.90 -22.08 10.43
CA ALA A 433 -7.99 -23.33 9.69
C ALA A 433 -9.39 -23.57 9.10
N LYS A 434 -10.44 -23.33 9.90
CA LYS A 434 -11.84 -23.56 9.53
C LYS A 434 -12.34 -22.55 8.52
N LEU A 435 -11.99 -21.27 8.66
CA LEU A 435 -12.39 -20.24 7.70
C LEU A 435 -11.65 -20.39 6.36
N LYS A 436 -10.42 -20.92 6.35
CA LYS A 436 -9.76 -21.36 5.10
C LYS A 436 -10.50 -22.48 4.40
N GLU A 437 -10.94 -23.49 5.16
CA GLU A 437 -11.72 -24.60 4.63
C GLU A 437 -13.07 -24.12 4.07
N ALA A 438 -13.76 -23.23 4.81
CA ALA A 438 -15.00 -22.61 4.38
C ALA A 438 -14.82 -21.79 3.08
N ALA A 439 -13.74 -21.02 2.99
CA ALA A 439 -13.42 -20.23 1.80
C ALA A 439 -13.14 -21.10 0.57
N ARG A 440 -12.46 -22.24 0.72
CA ARG A 440 -12.26 -23.22 -0.35
C ARG A 440 -13.57 -23.87 -0.77
N LEU A 441 -14.42 -24.23 0.20
CA LEU A 441 -15.70 -24.89 -0.07
C LEU A 441 -16.60 -24.03 -0.96
N ILE A 442 -16.77 -22.74 -0.66
CA ILE A 442 -17.59 -21.85 -1.51
C ILE A 442 -16.94 -21.61 -2.88
N ALA A 443 -15.61 -21.62 -2.94
CA ALA A 443 -14.88 -21.51 -4.20
C ALA A 443 -15.12 -22.75 -5.08
N ASP A 444 -15.03 -23.95 -4.51
CA ASP A 444 -15.25 -25.23 -5.22
C ASP A 444 -16.72 -25.42 -5.64
N ASP A 445 -17.66 -24.91 -4.82
CA ASP A 445 -19.10 -24.91 -5.11
C ASP A 445 -19.51 -23.87 -6.17
N ALA A 446 -18.56 -23.05 -6.65
CA ALA A 446 -18.83 -21.87 -7.48
C ALA A 446 -20.00 -21.05 -6.90
N ALA A 447 -19.98 -20.79 -5.59
CA ALA A 447 -21.10 -20.15 -4.89
C ALA A 447 -21.41 -18.74 -5.45
N ALA A 448 -20.38 -18.06 -5.92
CA ALA A 448 -20.44 -16.84 -6.72
C ALA A 448 -19.25 -16.80 -7.69
N ASP A 449 -19.12 -15.73 -8.47
CA ASP A 449 -17.87 -15.39 -9.16
C ASP A 449 -17.30 -14.09 -8.56
N TRP A 450 -16.22 -14.22 -7.79
CA TRP A 450 -15.51 -13.08 -7.19
C TRP A 450 -14.61 -12.43 -8.25
N LEU A 451 -15.09 -11.31 -8.80
CA LEU A 451 -14.48 -10.70 -9.97
C LEU A 451 -13.15 -10.03 -9.61
N PHE A 452 -13.15 -9.19 -8.56
CA PHE A 452 -11.98 -8.47 -8.06
C PHE A 452 -12.31 -7.71 -6.76
N LEU A 453 -11.28 -7.29 -6.03
CA LEU A 453 -11.37 -6.24 -5.01
C LEU A 453 -11.28 -4.87 -5.66
N LEU A 454 -12.19 -3.96 -5.27
CA LEU A 454 -12.11 -2.56 -5.65
C LEU A 454 -10.73 -1.99 -5.27
N PRO A 455 -10.05 -1.25 -6.16
CA PRO A 455 -8.90 -0.50 -5.71
C PRO A 455 -9.35 0.72 -4.91
N ASN A 456 -8.47 1.16 -4.02
CA ASN A 456 -8.59 2.47 -3.41
C ASN A 456 -7.68 3.44 -4.16
N VAL A 457 -8.27 4.41 -4.87
CA VAL A 457 -7.49 5.47 -5.54
C VAL A 457 -7.79 6.80 -4.87
N THR A 458 -6.90 7.22 -3.98
CA THR A 458 -7.00 8.50 -3.29
C THR A 458 -6.22 9.57 -4.06
N VAL A 459 -6.83 10.74 -4.25
CA VAL A 459 -6.15 11.93 -4.80
C VAL A 459 -6.16 13.01 -3.72
N ALA A 460 -5.01 13.44 -3.26
CA ALA A 460 -4.90 14.48 -2.24
C ALA A 460 -4.12 15.69 -2.74
N SER A 461 -4.45 16.88 -2.29
CA SER A 461 -3.68 18.07 -2.60
C SER A 461 -2.29 17.95 -1.98
N ALA A 462 -1.25 18.25 -2.78
CA ALA A 462 0.13 18.29 -2.31
C ALA A 462 0.35 19.29 -1.16
N LYS A 463 -0.60 20.22 -0.91
CA LYS A 463 -0.58 21.15 0.22
C LYS A 463 -0.82 20.48 1.58
N ILE A 464 -1.45 19.30 1.61
CA ILE A 464 -1.87 18.62 2.85
C ILE A 464 -0.69 17.88 3.49
N PHE A 465 0.21 17.33 2.67
CA PHE A 465 1.42 16.63 3.09
C PHE A 465 2.61 17.60 3.13
N GLY A 466 3.21 17.76 4.31
CA GLY A 466 4.20 18.78 4.59
C GLY A 466 5.40 18.81 3.62
N ARG A 467 5.79 20.04 3.25
CA ARG A 467 6.90 20.44 2.36
C ARG A 467 8.24 19.80 2.72
N ILE A 468 9.20 19.82 1.80
CA ILE A 468 10.62 19.35 1.87
C ILE A 468 11.25 19.34 3.29
N GLY A 469 10.96 20.32 4.15
CA GLY A 469 11.41 20.33 5.55
C GLY A 469 10.98 19.11 6.37
N VAL A 470 9.79 18.57 6.15
CA VAL A 470 9.32 17.31 6.78
C VAL A 470 10.10 16.13 6.21
N ARG A 471 10.33 16.08 4.89
CA ARG A 471 11.14 15.02 4.27
C ARG A 471 12.61 15.08 4.71
N ALA A 472 13.16 16.28 4.90
CA ALA A 472 14.49 16.49 5.44
C ALA A 472 14.58 16.08 6.91
N ALA A 473 13.56 16.38 7.72
CA ALA A 473 13.47 15.91 9.10
C ALA A 473 13.38 14.37 9.18
N TRP A 474 12.57 13.75 8.31
CA TRP A 474 12.50 12.30 8.18
C TRP A 474 13.83 11.69 7.76
N LEU A 475 14.53 12.28 6.78
CA LEU A 475 15.87 11.84 6.40
C LEU A 475 16.82 11.87 7.59
N VAL A 476 16.87 12.98 8.34
CA VAL A 476 17.73 13.09 9.54
C VAL A 476 17.37 12.05 10.59
N ALA A 477 16.07 11.84 10.86
CA ALA A 477 15.61 10.82 11.79
C ALA A 477 16.01 9.41 11.33
N SER A 478 15.80 9.07 10.06
CA SER A 478 16.18 7.77 9.49
C SER A 478 17.69 7.52 9.53
N LEU A 479 18.50 8.55 9.26
CA LEU A 479 19.97 8.45 9.35
C LEU A 479 20.43 8.16 10.78
N LEU A 480 19.80 8.78 11.78
CA LEU A 480 20.09 8.58 13.21
C LEU A 480 19.63 7.20 13.72
N VAL A 481 18.42 6.77 13.32
CA VAL A 481 17.91 5.44 13.67
C VAL A 481 18.79 4.36 13.04
N ALA A 482 19.14 4.50 11.76
CA ALA A 482 20.04 3.58 11.09
C ALA A 482 21.41 3.53 11.77
N SER A 483 22.00 4.68 12.12
CA SER A 483 23.30 4.70 12.81
C SER A 483 23.23 4.01 14.18
N LEU A 484 22.13 4.21 14.92
CA LEU A 484 21.92 3.55 16.21
C LEU A 484 21.79 2.03 16.05
N LEU A 485 20.99 1.56 15.08
CA LEU A 485 20.80 0.13 14.82
C LEU A 485 22.11 -0.54 14.40
N ILE A 486 22.88 0.08 13.51
CA ILE A 486 24.19 -0.43 13.07
C ILE A 486 25.14 -0.53 14.26
N PHE A 487 25.21 0.52 15.08
CA PHE A 487 26.07 0.54 16.27
C PHE A 487 25.63 -0.51 17.30
N ALA A 488 24.33 -0.63 17.57
CA ALA A 488 23.78 -1.62 18.49
C ALA A 488 24.04 -3.06 18.01
N ALA A 489 23.74 -3.37 16.74
CA ALA A 489 23.92 -4.69 16.17
C ALA A 489 25.39 -5.14 16.20
N THR A 490 26.32 -4.24 15.88
CA THR A 490 27.76 -4.55 15.88
C THR A 490 28.34 -4.69 17.29
N ASN A 491 27.79 -3.99 18.29
CA ASN A 491 28.19 -4.15 19.70
C ASN A 491 27.47 -5.31 20.41
N ALA A 492 26.40 -5.85 19.84
CA ALA A 492 25.68 -7.02 20.35
C ALA A 492 26.32 -8.36 19.91
N LEU A 493 27.29 -8.32 18.98
CA LEU A 493 27.94 -9.53 18.49
C LEU A 493 28.74 -10.24 19.60
N PRO A 494 28.59 -11.57 19.77
CA PRO A 494 29.28 -12.31 20.82
C PRO A 494 30.79 -12.43 20.55
N GLY A 495 31.57 -12.21 21.60
CA GLY A 495 33.03 -12.33 21.61
C GLY A 495 33.71 -11.01 21.97
N ASP A 496 34.77 -11.09 22.77
CA ASP A 496 35.49 -9.92 23.23
C ASP A 496 36.54 -9.47 22.19
N ILE A 497 36.39 -8.25 21.67
CA ILE A 497 37.29 -7.68 20.66
C ILE A 497 38.75 -7.70 21.15
N ALA A 498 39.00 -7.40 22.43
CA ALA A 498 40.36 -7.40 22.97
C ALA A 498 40.95 -8.82 23.02
N GLN A 499 40.13 -9.85 23.27
CA GLN A 499 40.59 -11.24 23.23
C GLN A 499 40.77 -11.76 21.81
N ILE A 500 39.96 -11.28 20.85
CA ILE A 500 40.12 -11.62 19.43
C ILE A 500 41.44 -11.06 18.89
N ILE A 501 41.83 -9.84 19.29
CA ILE A 501 43.09 -9.22 18.88
C ILE A 501 44.30 -9.94 19.49
N LEU A 502 44.26 -10.25 20.79
CA LEU A 502 45.39 -10.85 21.51
C LEU A 502 45.54 -12.37 21.29
N GLY A 503 44.48 -13.03 20.81
CA GLY A 503 44.46 -14.48 20.61
C GLY A 503 44.44 -15.27 21.92
N THR A 504 44.59 -16.60 21.82
CA THR A 504 44.50 -17.52 22.97
C THR A 504 45.73 -17.51 23.89
N ASN A 505 46.80 -16.80 23.51
CA ASN A 505 48.09 -16.78 24.21
C ASN A 505 48.36 -15.48 24.99
N ALA A 506 47.33 -14.65 25.22
CA ALA A 506 47.46 -13.37 25.92
C ALA A 506 47.87 -13.54 27.40
N GLU A 507 48.77 -12.69 27.91
CA GLU A 507 49.13 -12.71 29.33
C GLU A 507 47.96 -12.23 30.22
N PRO A 508 47.87 -12.70 31.49
CA PRO A 508 46.81 -12.26 32.41
C PRO A 508 46.83 -10.74 32.62
N GLY A 509 45.76 -10.06 32.16
CA GLY A 509 45.59 -8.61 32.31
C GLY A 509 45.78 -7.79 31.03
N GLU A 510 46.43 -8.32 29.98
CA GLU A 510 46.62 -7.61 28.71
C GLU A 510 45.29 -7.28 28.02
N ALA A 511 44.32 -8.20 28.09
CA ALA A 511 42.99 -7.97 27.53
C ALA A 511 42.24 -6.83 28.26
N ALA A 512 42.43 -6.67 29.57
CA ALA A 512 41.80 -5.58 30.32
C ALA A 512 42.41 -4.22 29.96
N ALA A 513 43.74 -4.16 29.86
CA ALA A 513 44.46 -2.97 29.42
C ALA A 513 44.10 -2.58 27.97
N LEU A 514 43.93 -3.56 27.08
CA LEU A 514 43.53 -3.32 25.69
C LEU A 514 42.08 -2.82 25.60
N ARG A 515 41.15 -3.34 26.41
CA ARG A 515 39.76 -2.82 26.49
C ARG A 515 39.71 -1.36 26.92
N GLU A 516 40.56 -0.98 27.87
CA GLU A 516 40.64 0.40 28.36
C GLU A 516 41.20 1.33 27.28
N ARG A 517 42.26 0.91 26.57
CA ARG A 517 42.82 1.66 25.43
C ARG A 517 41.85 1.83 24.27
N LEU A 518 41.06 0.79 23.96
CA LEU A 518 40.04 0.82 22.91
C LEU A 518 38.73 1.50 23.35
N GLY A 519 38.66 2.00 24.59
CA GLY A 519 37.46 2.67 25.12
C GLY A 519 36.25 1.76 25.27
N LEU A 520 36.43 0.44 25.24
CA LEU A 520 35.34 -0.56 25.28
C LEU A 520 34.63 -0.59 26.65
N ASN A 521 35.28 -0.09 27.70
CA ASN A 521 34.72 0.02 29.06
C ASN A 521 33.82 1.25 29.27
N ARG A 522 33.72 2.17 28.30
CA ARG A 522 32.87 3.36 28.42
C ARG A 522 31.39 3.00 28.23
N PRO A 523 30.44 3.77 28.81
CA PRO A 523 29.01 3.56 28.62
C PRO A 523 28.62 3.53 27.14
N PHE A 524 27.67 2.66 26.79
CA PHE A 524 27.19 2.48 25.41
C PHE A 524 26.79 3.80 24.74
N THR A 525 26.06 4.65 25.46
CA THR A 525 25.58 5.94 24.98
C THR A 525 26.72 6.90 24.65
N VAL A 526 27.76 6.96 25.49
CA VAL A 526 28.94 7.80 25.26
C VAL A 526 29.69 7.34 24.01
N ARG A 527 29.92 6.02 23.89
CA ARG A 527 30.59 5.44 22.72
C ARG A 527 29.81 5.68 21.42
N TYR A 528 28.48 5.59 21.47
CA TYR A 528 27.61 5.88 20.34
C TYR A 528 27.68 7.36 19.92
N LEU A 529 27.58 8.28 20.88
CA LEU A 529 27.63 9.72 20.61
C LEU A 529 29.00 10.15 20.06
N GLU A 530 30.10 9.61 20.60
CA GLU A 530 31.46 9.84 20.07
C GLU A 530 31.61 9.29 18.64
N TRP A 531 31.11 8.08 18.38
CA TRP A 531 31.18 7.45 17.06
C TRP A 531 30.36 8.21 16.01
N VAL A 532 29.11 8.59 16.31
CA VAL A 532 28.27 9.34 15.36
C VAL A 532 28.79 10.77 15.15
N ALA A 533 29.30 11.43 16.19
CA ALA A 533 29.93 12.74 16.07
C ALA A 533 31.22 12.69 15.23
N GLY A 534 32.00 11.61 15.35
CA GLY A 534 33.13 11.32 14.47
C GLY A 534 32.68 11.10 13.03
N ALA A 535 31.68 10.26 12.80
CA ALA A 535 31.16 9.95 11.46
C ALA A 535 30.66 11.20 10.73
N LEU A 536 30.02 12.15 11.43
CA LEU A 536 29.61 13.45 10.88
C LEU A 536 30.79 14.34 10.44
N ARG A 537 31.99 14.09 10.97
CA ARG A 537 33.26 14.74 10.59
C ARG A 537 34.09 13.88 9.64
N PHE A 538 33.52 12.80 9.12
CA PHE A 538 34.21 11.80 8.29
C PHE A 538 35.37 11.09 9.02
N ASP A 539 35.28 10.98 10.34
CA ASP A 539 36.20 10.22 11.19
C ASP A 539 35.51 8.95 11.71
N PHE A 540 35.94 7.80 11.19
CA PHE A 540 35.39 6.50 11.56
C PHE A 540 36.27 5.76 12.60
N GLY A 541 37.27 6.43 13.17
CA GLY A 541 38.23 5.83 14.09
C GLY A 541 39.27 4.94 13.40
N GLU A 542 39.86 4.03 14.18
CA GLU A 542 40.91 3.12 13.74
C GLU A 542 40.42 1.67 13.65
N SER A 543 40.96 0.92 12.70
CA SER A 543 40.73 -0.52 12.56
C SER A 543 41.27 -1.23 13.80
N PHE A 544 40.42 -2.02 14.44
CA PHE A 544 40.78 -2.77 15.64
C PHE A 544 41.87 -3.84 15.38
N LEU A 545 42.02 -4.27 14.13
CA LEU A 545 43.01 -5.28 13.73
C LEU A 545 44.33 -4.68 13.27
N THR A 546 44.27 -3.56 12.54
CA THR A 546 45.46 -3.00 11.86
C THR A 546 46.01 -1.74 12.50
N GLY A 547 45.25 -1.11 13.41
CA GLY A 547 45.60 0.19 14.03
C GLY A 547 45.67 1.34 13.03
N ARG A 548 45.13 1.18 11.82
CA ARG A 548 45.13 2.21 10.78
C ARG A 548 43.81 2.96 10.79
N ALA A 549 43.85 4.25 10.50
CA ALA A 549 42.67 5.07 10.32
C ALA A 549 41.73 4.47 9.24
N VAL A 550 40.44 4.35 9.57
CA VAL A 550 39.42 3.75 8.70
C VAL A 550 38.99 4.69 7.59
N ALA A 551 38.92 6.00 7.86
CA ALA A 551 38.50 7.01 6.88
C ALA A 551 39.27 6.97 5.54
N PRO A 552 40.62 6.98 5.49
CA PRO A 552 41.35 6.92 4.23
C PRO A 552 41.21 5.57 3.52
N LEU A 553 41.06 4.47 4.27
CA LEU A 553 40.76 3.16 3.71
C LEU A 553 39.42 3.21 2.98
N VAL A 554 38.36 3.64 3.68
CA VAL A 554 36.99 3.69 3.17
C VAL A 554 36.86 4.67 2.01
N ALA A 555 37.50 5.84 2.05
CA ALA A 555 37.49 6.81 0.95
C ALA A 555 38.01 6.22 -0.37
N ALA A 556 39.13 5.49 -0.32
CA ALA A 556 39.69 4.83 -1.50
C ALA A 556 38.77 3.73 -2.06
N ARG A 557 38.01 3.04 -1.20
CA ARG A 557 37.04 2.00 -1.62
C ARG A 557 35.76 2.60 -2.17
N LEU A 558 35.29 3.69 -1.55
CA LEU A 558 34.11 4.45 -1.98
C LEU A 558 34.29 4.97 -3.41
N GLU A 559 35.48 5.45 -3.76
CA GLU A 559 35.80 5.89 -5.12
C GLU A 559 35.53 4.79 -6.15
N VAL A 560 36.03 3.57 -5.92
CA VAL A 560 35.85 2.43 -6.83
C VAL A 560 34.36 2.10 -7.01
N THR A 561 33.62 1.96 -5.90
CA THR A 561 32.19 1.64 -5.92
C THR A 561 31.37 2.76 -6.57
N ALA A 562 31.71 4.03 -6.33
CA ALA A 562 31.05 5.18 -6.94
C ALA A 562 31.21 5.20 -8.46
N TRP A 563 32.41 4.89 -8.97
CA TRP A 563 32.63 4.76 -10.41
C TRP A 563 31.78 3.65 -11.01
N LEU A 564 31.72 2.48 -10.38
CA LEU A 564 30.93 1.34 -10.87
C LEU A 564 29.43 1.65 -10.93
N ILE A 565 28.86 2.20 -9.86
CA ILE A 565 27.43 2.50 -9.80
C ILE A 565 27.09 3.65 -10.73
N GLY A 566 27.88 4.72 -10.70
CA GLY A 566 27.66 5.92 -11.51
C GLY A 566 27.70 5.60 -13.01
N PHE A 567 28.79 5.00 -13.49
CA PHE A 567 28.88 4.63 -14.90
C PHE A 567 27.94 3.48 -15.27
N GLY A 568 27.71 2.53 -14.36
CA GLY A 568 26.72 1.47 -14.56
C GLY A 568 25.33 2.03 -14.84
N MET A 569 24.88 3.00 -14.04
CA MET A 569 23.60 3.68 -14.23
C MET A 569 23.58 4.53 -15.49
N ILE A 570 24.64 5.31 -15.75
CA ILE A 570 24.73 6.15 -16.96
C ILE A 570 24.60 5.29 -18.21
N VAL A 571 25.38 4.21 -18.32
CA VAL A 571 25.32 3.30 -19.46
C VAL A 571 23.95 2.62 -19.52
N ALA A 572 23.39 2.19 -18.39
CA ALA A 572 22.07 1.59 -18.34
C ALA A 572 20.99 2.51 -18.92
N VAL A 573 20.96 3.79 -18.50
CA VAL A 573 20.01 4.79 -19.00
C VAL A 573 20.26 5.09 -20.47
N LEU A 574 21.51 5.24 -20.89
CA LEU A 574 21.87 5.49 -22.29
C LEU A 574 21.42 4.36 -23.23
N VAL A 575 21.39 3.11 -22.75
CA VAL A 575 20.88 1.97 -23.52
C VAL A 575 19.35 1.84 -23.38
N ALA A 576 18.82 2.00 -22.17
CA ALA A 576 17.41 1.81 -21.87
C ALA A 576 16.50 2.81 -22.58
N LEU A 577 16.90 4.09 -22.64
CA LEU A 577 16.13 5.13 -23.31
C LEU A 577 15.86 4.82 -24.79
N PRO A 578 16.87 4.58 -25.64
CA PRO A 578 16.63 4.25 -27.04
C PRO A 578 15.94 2.90 -27.22
N VAL A 579 16.33 1.85 -26.46
CA VAL A 579 15.71 0.51 -26.59
C VAL A 579 14.25 0.54 -26.19
N GLY A 580 13.91 1.16 -25.06
CA GLY A 580 12.54 1.29 -24.57
C GLY A 580 11.67 2.14 -25.49
N ALA A 581 12.18 3.28 -25.96
CA ALA A 581 11.46 4.13 -26.91
C ALA A 581 11.24 3.42 -28.27
N TYR A 582 12.26 2.71 -28.77
CA TYR A 582 12.16 1.97 -30.03
C TYR A 582 11.13 0.84 -29.96
N THR A 583 11.18 0.02 -28.90
CA THR A 583 10.23 -1.08 -28.68
C THR A 583 8.80 -0.59 -28.42
N ALA A 584 8.62 0.60 -27.83
CA ALA A 584 7.32 1.25 -27.69
C ALA A 584 6.73 1.65 -29.05
N VAL A 585 7.53 2.34 -29.88
CA VAL A 585 7.09 2.82 -31.19
C VAL A 585 6.82 1.65 -32.16
N ARG A 586 7.60 0.57 -32.06
CA ARG A 586 7.46 -0.65 -32.88
C ARG A 586 6.68 -1.79 -32.23
N ARG A 587 5.86 -1.50 -31.22
CA ARG A 587 5.11 -2.54 -30.47
C ARG A 587 4.25 -3.51 -31.32
N ARG A 588 3.87 -3.12 -32.53
CA ARG A 588 3.06 -3.94 -33.46
C ARG A 588 3.89 -4.66 -34.54
N HIS A 589 5.22 -4.58 -34.48
CA HIS A 589 6.13 -5.21 -35.43
C HIS A 589 6.94 -6.33 -34.75
N ALA A 590 7.32 -7.34 -35.54
CA ALA A 590 8.05 -8.52 -35.05
C ALA A 590 9.42 -8.17 -34.45
N ASP A 591 10.10 -7.15 -34.94
CA ASP A 591 11.38 -6.67 -34.41
C ASP A 591 11.21 -5.98 -33.04
N GLY A 592 10.14 -5.21 -32.85
CA GLY A 592 9.78 -4.65 -31.55
C GLY A 592 9.41 -5.73 -30.53
N ALA A 593 8.70 -6.78 -30.96
CA ALA A 593 8.39 -7.94 -30.13
C ALA A 593 9.65 -8.74 -29.76
N ALA A 594 10.56 -8.96 -30.73
CA ALA A 594 11.82 -9.67 -30.50
C ALA A 594 12.75 -8.92 -29.53
N LEU A 595 12.92 -7.61 -29.68
CA LEU A 595 13.72 -6.81 -28.72
C LEU A 595 13.08 -6.79 -27.32
N SER A 596 11.74 -6.78 -27.24
CA SER A 596 11.04 -6.85 -25.95
C SER A 596 11.26 -8.22 -25.27
N ALA A 597 11.20 -9.31 -26.02
CA ALA A 597 11.50 -10.65 -25.53
C ALA A 597 12.97 -10.77 -25.09
N LEU A 598 13.90 -10.23 -25.88
CA LEU A 598 15.33 -10.20 -25.53
C LEU A 598 15.59 -9.40 -24.24
N SER A 599 14.92 -8.26 -24.07
CA SER A 599 15.01 -7.45 -22.85
C SER A 599 14.45 -8.22 -21.64
N GLN A 600 13.38 -8.99 -21.80
CA GLN A 600 12.84 -9.85 -20.74
C GLN A 600 13.79 -11.01 -20.39
N LEU A 601 14.45 -11.62 -21.37
CA LEU A 601 15.49 -12.62 -21.11
C LEU A 601 16.69 -12.00 -20.37
N GLY A 602 17.04 -10.75 -20.68
CA GLY A 602 18.06 -9.98 -19.97
C GLY A 602 17.77 -9.79 -18.48
N LEU A 603 16.50 -9.75 -18.07
CA LEU A 603 16.09 -9.67 -16.66
C LEU A 603 16.37 -10.96 -15.89
N ALA A 604 16.32 -12.10 -16.57
CA ALA A 604 16.58 -13.40 -15.97
C ALA A 604 18.07 -13.67 -15.75
N ILE A 605 18.96 -12.84 -16.32
CA ILE A 605 20.40 -12.99 -16.22
C ILE A 605 20.92 -12.24 -14.99
N PRO A 606 21.51 -12.93 -14.00
CA PRO A 606 22.20 -12.25 -12.91
C PRO A 606 23.39 -11.43 -13.43
N ALA A 607 23.61 -10.24 -12.87
CA ALA A 607 24.67 -9.34 -13.34
C ALA A 607 26.06 -10.01 -13.31
N PHE A 608 26.38 -10.78 -12.27
CA PHE A 608 27.65 -11.48 -12.18
C PHE A 608 27.86 -12.51 -13.29
N TRP A 609 26.78 -13.17 -13.74
CA TRP A 609 26.84 -14.18 -14.79
C TRP A 609 27.11 -13.53 -16.15
N ALA A 610 26.47 -12.38 -16.42
CA ALA A 610 26.83 -11.54 -17.56
C ALA A 610 28.31 -11.14 -17.51
N GLY A 611 28.81 -10.76 -16.33
CA GLY A 611 30.21 -10.41 -16.11
C GLY A 611 31.18 -11.53 -16.44
N ILE A 612 30.90 -12.76 -16.00
CA ILE A 612 31.73 -13.94 -16.30
C ILE A 612 31.81 -14.17 -17.82
N TRP A 613 30.68 -14.09 -18.53
CA TRP A 613 30.69 -14.22 -19.99
C TRP A 613 31.45 -13.10 -20.69
N LEU A 614 31.30 -11.86 -20.21
CA LEU A 614 32.06 -10.72 -20.71
C LEU A 614 33.57 -10.93 -20.54
N VAL A 615 34.02 -11.47 -19.39
CA VAL A 615 35.43 -11.83 -19.17
C VAL A 615 35.88 -12.93 -20.13
N ILE A 616 35.12 -14.01 -20.27
CA ILE A 616 35.46 -15.13 -21.18
C ILE A 616 35.62 -14.62 -22.62
N ILE A 617 34.70 -13.79 -23.09
CA ILE A 617 34.70 -13.30 -24.46
C ILE A 617 35.81 -12.26 -24.66
N PHE A 618 35.80 -11.18 -23.87
CA PHE A 618 36.64 -10.01 -24.15
C PHE A 618 38.03 -10.06 -23.52
N ALA A 619 38.20 -10.72 -22.37
CA ALA A 619 39.48 -10.79 -21.69
C ALA A 619 40.25 -12.08 -22.01
N VAL A 620 39.58 -13.23 -22.04
CA VAL A 620 40.25 -14.53 -22.25
C VAL A 620 40.42 -14.83 -23.74
N ASN A 621 39.34 -14.81 -24.51
CA ASN A 621 39.35 -15.20 -25.92
C ASN A 621 39.91 -14.09 -26.82
N LEU A 622 39.32 -12.88 -26.75
CA LEU A 622 39.70 -11.76 -27.61
C LEU A 622 40.92 -10.98 -27.08
N ARG A 623 41.17 -11.02 -25.76
CA ARG A 623 42.26 -10.29 -25.08
C ARG A 623 42.25 -8.78 -25.32
N TRP A 624 41.06 -8.21 -25.49
CA TRP A 624 40.88 -6.77 -25.72
C TRP A 624 40.89 -5.97 -24.42
N LEU A 625 40.40 -6.56 -23.33
CA LEU A 625 40.19 -5.89 -22.05
C LEU A 625 40.76 -6.74 -20.90
N PRO A 626 41.16 -6.10 -19.78
CA PRO A 626 41.62 -6.83 -18.60
C PRO A 626 40.49 -7.64 -17.96
N ALA A 627 40.81 -8.79 -17.38
CA ALA A 627 39.84 -9.67 -16.73
C ALA A 627 39.37 -9.15 -15.35
N GLY A 628 40.14 -8.26 -14.72
CA GLY A 628 39.86 -7.71 -13.39
C GLY A 628 41.02 -6.84 -12.88
N GLY A 629 40.88 -6.32 -11.66
CA GLY A 629 41.80 -5.36 -11.04
C GLY A 629 41.36 -3.90 -11.26
N TYR A 630 42.03 -2.97 -10.56
CA TYR A 630 41.72 -1.54 -10.61
C TYR A 630 42.99 -0.72 -10.71
N VAL A 631 42.98 0.29 -11.59
CA VAL A 631 44.03 1.30 -11.71
C VAL A 631 43.40 2.65 -11.39
N PRO A 632 43.94 3.43 -10.43
CA PRO A 632 43.42 4.76 -10.12
C PRO A 632 43.40 5.68 -11.33
N PHE A 633 42.36 6.50 -11.45
CA PHE A 633 42.20 7.44 -12.56
C PHE A 633 43.43 8.35 -12.71
N TRP A 634 44.00 8.77 -11.58
CA TRP A 634 45.13 9.69 -11.50
C TRP A 634 46.47 9.07 -11.92
N GLU A 635 46.58 7.73 -11.95
CA GLU A 635 47.78 7.04 -12.41
C GLU A 635 47.77 6.83 -13.93
N SER A 636 46.65 6.35 -14.47
CA SER A 636 46.49 6.13 -15.90
C SER A 636 45.01 6.12 -16.29
N PRO A 637 44.49 7.21 -16.90
CA PRO A 637 43.09 7.29 -17.32
C PRO A 637 42.71 6.18 -18.33
N ALA A 638 43.65 5.79 -19.20
CA ALA A 638 43.40 4.75 -20.19
C ALA A 638 43.26 3.36 -19.54
N GLN A 639 44.14 3.02 -18.60
CA GLN A 639 44.05 1.74 -17.89
C GLN A 639 42.88 1.72 -16.91
N TRP A 640 42.63 2.82 -16.21
CA TRP A 640 41.43 2.99 -15.38
C TRP A 640 40.15 2.70 -16.17
N ALA A 641 40.00 3.31 -17.35
CA ALA A 641 38.84 3.07 -18.20
C ALA A 641 38.77 1.59 -18.64
N ALA A 642 39.87 1.02 -19.12
CA ALA A 642 39.92 -0.37 -19.57
C ALA A 642 39.49 -1.37 -18.49
N HIS A 643 39.86 -1.14 -17.22
CA HIS A 643 39.49 -1.99 -16.09
C HIS A 643 38.02 -1.84 -15.66
N LEU A 644 37.36 -0.73 -16.00
CA LEU A 644 35.96 -0.50 -15.65
C LEU A 644 34.97 -0.93 -16.75
N VAL A 645 35.40 -1.09 -18.01
CA VAL A 645 34.48 -1.41 -19.12
C VAL A 645 33.66 -2.67 -18.85
N LEU A 646 34.30 -3.80 -18.52
CA LEU A 646 33.58 -5.06 -18.31
C LEU A 646 32.69 -5.04 -17.06
N PRO A 647 33.17 -4.58 -15.87
CA PRO A 647 32.32 -4.44 -14.68
C PRO A 647 31.11 -3.52 -14.89
N VAL A 648 31.32 -2.35 -15.50
CA VAL A 648 30.26 -1.36 -15.76
C VAL A 648 29.23 -1.93 -16.72
N THR A 649 29.68 -2.57 -17.80
CA THR A 649 28.78 -3.18 -18.80
C THR A 649 27.95 -4.30 -18.17
N SER A 650 28.57 -5.10 -17.29
CA SER A 650 27.92 -6.18 -16.56
C SER A 650 26.74 -5.70 -15.71
N LEU A 651 26.93 -4.59 -14.97
CA LEU A 651 25.86 -3.95 -14.20
C LEU A 651 24.84 -3.30 -15.13
N ALA A 652 25.32 -2.53 -16.11
CA ALA A 652 24.47 -1.75 -17.00
C ALA A 652 23.52 -2.61 -17.85
N LEU A 653 23.93 -3.81 -18.27
CA LEU A 653 23.12 -4.67 -19.13
C LEU A 653 21.82 -5.11 -18.45
N VAL A 654 21.91 -5.54 -17.18
CA VAL A 654 20.74 -5.94 -16.39
C VAL A 654 19.86 -4.73 -16.08
N GLN A 655 20.47 -3.60 -15.70
CA GLN A 655 19.70 -2.39 -15.41
C GLN A 655 19.05 -1.79 -16.65
N ALA A 656 19.71 -1.85 -17.80
CA ALA A 656 19.16 -1.40 -19.06
C ALA A 656 17.91 -2.21 -19.43
N ALA A 657 17.92 -3.52 -19.21
CA ALA A 657 16.75 -4.38 -19.41
C ALA A 657 15.56 -3.94 -18.53
N VAL A 658 15.79 -3.69 -17.23
CA VAL A 658 14.77 -3.21 -16.29
C VAL A 658 14.23 -1.85 -16.72
N ILE A 659 15.11 -0.86 -16.89
CA ILE A 659 14.74 0.52 -17.18
C ILE A 659 14.06 0.61 -18.55
N SER A 660 14.50 -0.16 -19.56
CA SER A 660 13.90 -0.14 -20.90
C SER A 660 12.42 -0.53 -20.89
N ARG A 661 12.01 -1.42 -19.97
CA ARG A 661 10.60 -1.79 -19.78
C ARG A 661 9.77 -0.61 -19.29
N TYR A 662 10.29 0.14 -18.32
CA TYR A 662 9.62 1.33 -17.78
C TYR A 662 9.59 2.47 -18.81
N VAL A 663 10.70 2.70 -19.52
CA VAL A 663 10.77 3.63 -20.65
C VAL A 663 9.72 3.27 -21.70
N ARG A 664 9.61 1.97 -22.04
CA ARG A 664 8.62 1.50 -23.02
C ARG A 664 7.19 1.81 -22.57
N SER A 665 6.86 1.58 -21.31
CA SER A 665 5.53 1.90 -20.76
C SER A 665 5.26 3.40 -20.83
N ALA A 666 6.17 4.22 -20.27
CA ALA A 666 6.00 5.68 -20.24
C ALA A 666 5.89 6.30 -21.65
N VAL A 667 6.65 5.78 -22.62
CA VAL A 667 6.56 6.22 -24.03
C VAL A 667 5.23 5.81 -24.65
N ILE A 668 4.70 4.62 -24.33
CA ILE A 668 3.37 4.19 -24.77
C ILE A 668 2.32 5.16 -24.22
N ASP A 669 2.35 5.47 -22.93
CA ASP A 669 1.36 6.34 -22.28
C ASP A 669 1.37 7.74 -22.91
N VAL A 670 2.57 8.34 -23.04
CA VAL A 670 2.78 9.64 -23.71
C VAL A 670 2.27 9.68 -25.15
N THR A 671 2.31 8.55 -25.88
CA THR A 671 1.80 8.52 -27.26
C THR A 671 0.26 8.55 -27.36
N HIS A 672 -0.46 8.33 -26.27
CA HIS A 672 -1.93 8.42 -26.21
C HIS A 672 -2.41 9.81 -25.75
N GLU A 673 -1.50 10.69 -25.32
CA GLU A 673 -1.81 12.05 -24.88
C GLU A 673 -2.21 13.00 -26.01
N ASP A 674 -3.10 13.94 -25.73
CA ASP A 674 -3.66 14.84 -26.73
C ASP A 674 -2.64 15.83 -27.33
N TYR A 675 -1.64 16.26 -26.55
CA TYR A 675 -0.54 17.08 -27.09
C TYR A 675 0.29 16.29 -28.11
N PHE A 676 0.44 14.98 -27.93
CA PHE A 676 1.17 14.12 -28.83
C PHE A 676 0.37 13.88 -30.12
N ARG A 677 -0.94 13.64 -29.99
CA ARG A 677 -1.87 13.55 -31.14
C ARG A 677 -1.89 14.85 -31.94
N THR A 678 -1.89 15.99 -31.27
CA THR A 678 -1.84 17.32 -31.91
C THR A 678 -0.53 17.52 -32.66
N ALA A 679 0.61 17.21 -32.05
CA ALA A 679 1.91 17.27 -32.74
C ALA A 679 1.94 16.39 -33.99
N ARG A 680 1.33 15.19 -33.93
CA ARG A 680 1.18 14.29 -35.08
C ARG A 680 0.27 14.84 -36.17
N ALA A 681 -0.83 15.50 -35.81
CA ALA A 681 -1.76 16.12 -36.76
C ALA A 681 -1.14 17.34 -37.47
N VAL A 682 -0.25 18.07 -36.79
CA VAL A 682 0.50 19.21 -37.35
C VAL A 682 1.68 18.76 -38.24
N GLY A 683 1.90 17.45 -38.40
CA GLY A 683 2.86 16.89 -39.37
C GLY A 683 4.19 16.42 -38.77
N TRP A 684 4.40 16.50 -37.45
CA TRP A 684 5.61 15.96 -36.83
C TRP A 684 5.66 14.44 -36.98
N SER A 685 6.83 13.87 -37.30
CA SER A 685 7.03 12.41 -37.26
C SER A 685 6.84 11.86 -35.84
N ARG A 686 6.49 10.57 -35.67
CA ARG A 686 6.30 9.97 -34.32
C ARG A 686 7.54 10.15 -33.43
N THR A 687 8.73 9.93 -33.99
CA THR A 687 10.00 10.13 -33.27
C THR A 687 10.26 11.61 -32.99
N GLY A 688 9.98 12.49 -33.97
CA GLY A 688 10.12 13.95 -33.79
C GLY A 688 9.21 14.51 -32.70
N ALA A 689 7.95 14.06 -32.67
CA ALA A 689 6.98 14.44 -31.63
C ALA A 689 7.43 13.93 -30.24
N LEU A 690 7.93 12.70 -30.14
CA LEU A 690 8.42 12.14 -28.88
C LEU A 690 9.65 12.87 -28.36
N LEU A 691 10.65 13.11 -29.21
CA LEU A 691 11.87 13.82 -28.83
C LEU A 691 11.61 15.28 -28.45
N ARG A 692 10.69 15.95 -29.16
CA ARG A 692 10.41 17.38 -28.94
C ARG A 692 9.42 17.62 -27.79
N HIS A 693 8.40 16.78 -27.65
CA HIS A 693 7.26 17.03 -26.77
C HIS A 693 7.02 15.94 -25.71
N GLY A 694 7.53 14.72 -25.90
CA GLY A 694 7.29 13.61 -24.98
C GLY A 694 8.40 13.37 -23.94
N LEU A 695 9.67 13.65 -24.28
CA LEU A 695 10.83 13.33 -23.43
C LEU A 695 10.77 13.92 -22.01
N ARG A 696 10.22 15.13 -21.86
CA ARG A 696 10.09 15.78 -20.54
C ARG A 696 9.15 15.00 -19.62
N ASN A 697 8.00 14.57 -20.15
CA ASN A 697 6.99 13.84 -19.37
C ASN A 697 7.45 12.40 -19.09
N VAL A 698 8.12 11.76 -20.05
CA VAL A 698 8.78 10.46 -19.83
C VAL A 698 9.87 10.58 -18.75
N GLY A 699 10.67 11.65 -18.76
CA GLY A 699 11.75 11.88 -17.80
C GLY A 699 11.29 11.99 -16.35
N ILE A 700 10.10 12.56 -16.11
CA ILE A 700 9.50 12.70 -14.78
C ILE A 700 9.15 11.31 -14.20
N SER A 701 8.50 10.45 -14.99
CA SER A 701 8.16 9.07 -14.58
C SER A 701 9.38 8.18 -14.40
N LEU A 702 10.46 8.43 -15.17
CA LEU A 702 11.69 7.65 -15.09
C LEU A 702 12.57 8.03 -13.89
N LEU A 703 12.41 9.22 -13.33
CA LEU A 703 13.26 9.69 -12.24
C LEU A 703 13.14 8.80 -11.00
N THR A 704 11.91 8.41 -10.62
CA THR A 704 11.63 7.52 -9.49
C THR A 704 12.21 6.13 -9.72
N VAL A 705 12.07 5.60 -10.94
CA VAL A 705 12.59 4.29 -11.32
C VAL A 705 14.12 4.29 -11.29
N ILE A 706 14.77 5.34 -11.82
CA ILE A 706 16.22 5.50 -11.78
C ILE A 706 16.70 5.57 -10.32
N GLY A 707 15.99 6.29 -9.46
CA GLY A 707 16.29 6.37 -8.02
C GLY A 707 16.30 5.00 -7.34
N LEU A 708 15.22 4.24 -7.51
CA LEU A 708 15.11 2.87 -7.00
C LEU A 708 16.22 1.97 -7.56
N GLN A 709 16.51 2.08 -8.86
CA GLN A 709 17.49 1.22 -9.50
C GLN A 709 18.94 1.54 -9.07
N LEU A 710 19.20 2.78 -8.67
CA LEU A 710 20.49 3.20 -8.16
C LEU A 710 20.78 2.56 -6.79
N ALA A 711 19.75 2.41 -5.94
CA ALA A 711 19.83 1.64 -4.71
C ALA A 711 20.04 0.13 -4.97
N THR A 712 19.34 -0.45 -5.96
CA THR A 712 19.56 -1.85 -6.35
C THR A 712 20.98 -2.10 -6.89
N LEU A 713 21.53 -1.14 -7.65
CA LEU A 713 22.90 -1.22 -8.17
C LEU A 713 23.94 -1.28 -7.06
N MET A 714 23.73 -0.62 -5.92
CA MET A 714 24.64 -0.68 -4.78
C MET A 714 24.81 -2.11 -4.24
N VAL A 715 23.71 -2.88 -4.17
CA VAL A 715 23.75 -4.29 -3.73
C VAL A 715 24.42 -5.15 -4.81
N GLY A 716 24.08 -4.94 -6.07
CA GLY A 716 24.68 -5.68 -7.19
C GLY A 716 26.18 -5.44 -7.37
N ALA A 717 26.65 -4.23 -7.05
CA ALA A 717 28.05 -3.85 -7.12
C ALA A 717 28.93 -4.71 -6.22
N ILE A 718 28.44 -5.16 -5.06
CA ILE A 718 29.18 -6.04 -4.13
C ILE A 718 29.68 -7.30 -4.84
N ILE A 719 28.79 -7.96 -5.60
CA ILE A 719 29.11 -9.20 -6.29
C ILE A 719 30.02 -8.93 -7.49
N ILE A 720 29.79 -7.83 -8.20
CA ILE A 720 30.62 -7.44 -9.35
C ILE A 720 32.05 -7.07 -8.93
N GLU A 721 32.19 -6.37 -7.80
CA GLU A 721 33.50 -6.09 -7.21
C GLU A 721 34.28 -7.38 -6.94
N GLN A 722 33.61 -8.40 -6.41
CA GLN A 722 34.22 -9.70 -6.18
C GLN A 722 34.64 -10.39 -7.48
N VAL A 723 33.75 -10.45 -8.48
CA VAL A 723 34.02 -11.13 -9.77
C VAL A 723 35.21 -10.53 -10.49
N PHE A 724 35.32 -9.20 -10.49
CA PHE A 724 36.38 -8.48 -11.19
C PHE A 724 37.57 -8.12 -10.29
N ALA A 725 37.63 -8.67 -9.06
CA ALA A 725 38.67 -8.38 -8.07
C ALA A 725 38.91 -6.86 -7.85
N LEU A 726 37.83 -6.10 -7.83
CA LEU A 726 37.85 -4.67 -7.54
C LEU A 726 37.79 -4.48 -6.03
N ASN A 727 38.70 -3.65 -5.51
CA ASN A 727 38.73 -3.29 -4.11
C ASN A 727 37.72 -2.16 -3.83
N GLY A 728 36.43 -2.45 -3.92
CA GLY A 728 35.35 -1.52 -3.56
C GLY A 728 34.81 -1.76 -2.15
N LEU A 729 33.77 -1.01 -1.76
CA LEU A 729 33.15 -1.05 -0.44
C LEU A 729 32.53 -2.41 -0.14
N GLY A 730 31.83 -3.02 -1.10
CA GLY A 730 31.15 -4.29 -0.93
C GLY A 730 32.12 -5.43 -0.64
N TRP A 731 33.17 -5.54 -1.44
CA TRP A 731 34.22 -6.54 -1.21
C TRP A 731 34.94 -6.32 0.12
N THR A 732 35.24 -5.06 0.46
CA THR A 732 35.89 -4.71 1.74
C THR A 732 35.01 -5.07 2.94
N LEU A 733 33.70 -4.85 2.82
CA LEU A 733 32.73 -5.22 3.85
C LEU A 733 32.75 -6.73 4.10
N LEU A 734 32.69 -7.54 3.05
CA LEU A 734 32.74 -9.01 3.17
C LEU A 734 34.01 -9.45 3.89
N GLN A 735 35.17 -8.90 3.52
CA GLN A 735 36.44 -9.19 4.18
C GLN A 735 36.47 -8.74 5.65
N ALA A 736 35.95 -7.55 5.95
CA ALA A 736 35.90 -7.00 7.29
C ALA A 736 34.97 -7.82 8.21
N VAL A 737 33.82 -8.28 7.70
CA VAL A 737 32.91 -9.18 8.40
C VAL A 737 33.59 -10.52 8.69
N SER A 738 34.25 -11.13 7.69
CA SER A 738 34.97 -12.39 7.89
C SER A 738 36.10 -12.28 8.91
N LYS A 739 36.78 -11.14 8.98
CA LYS A 739 37.89 -10.89 9.93
C LYS A 739 37.42 -10.29 11.26
N ARG A 740 36.12 -10.00 11.42
CA ARG A 740 35.54 -9.30 12.57
C ARG A 740 36.17 -7.91 12.84
N ASP A 741 36.53 -7.17 11.80
CA ASP A 741 36.97 -5.77 11.93
C ASP A 741 35.76 -4.83 12.06
N LEU A 742 35.21 -4.75 13.27
CA LEU A 742 33.93 -4.08 13.52
C LEU A 742 33.94 -2.58 13.20
N ALA A 743 35.08 -1.89 13.37
CA ALA A 743 35.19 -0.47 13.02
C ALA A 743 35.02 -0.24 11.51
N VAL A 744 35.65 -1.10 10.70
CA VAL A 744 35.51 -1.07 9.23
C VAL A 744 34.11 -1.48 8.79
N VAL A 745 33.52 -2.50 9.42
CA VAL A 745 32.12 -2.92 9.15
C VAL A 745 31.15 -1.78 9.43
N GLN A 746 31.22 -1.17 10.62
CA GLN A 746 30.36 -0.05 11.01
C GLN A 746 30.46 1.11 10.01
N ALA A 747 31.68 1.51 9.63
CA ALA A 747 31.91 2.61 8.69
C ALA A 747 31.31 2.32 7.31
N ILE A 748 31.54 1.13 6.76
CA ILE A 748 31.06 0.78 5.42
C ILE A 748 29.53 0.62 5.41
N VAL A 749 28.95 -0.09 6.39
CA VAL A 749 27.48 -0.27 6.45
C VAL A 749 26.78 1.07 6.63
N LEU A 750 27.30 1.95 7.49
CA LEU A 750 26.75 3.29 7.69
C LEU A 750 26.74 4.07 6.38
N LEU A 751 27.86 4.10 5.66
CA LEU A 751 27.97 4.82 4.40
C LEU A 751 27.07 4.25 3.30
N LEU A 752 26.92 2.93 3.23
CA LEU A 752 26.00 2.30 2.27
C LEU A 752 24.54 2.70 2.57
N VAL A 753 24.11 2.59 3.83
CA VAL A 753 22.75 2.96 4.23
C VAL A 753 22.50 4.46 4.02
N TRP A 754 23.43 5.31 4.45
CA TRP A 754 23.33 6.76 4.26
C TRP A 754 23.30 7.15 2.79
N SER A 755 24.09 6.49 1.94
CA SER A 755 24.08 6.75 0.50
C SER A 755 22.72 6.41 -0.11
N VAL A 756 22.12 5.26 0.23
CA VAL A 756 20.77 4.91 -0.25
C VAL A 756 19.73 5.94 0.18
N LEU A 757 19.72 6.30 1.48
CA LEU A 757 18.77 7.30 2.00
C LEU A 757 18.97 8.68 1.36
N LEU A 758 20.23 9.08 1.15
CA LEU A 758 20.58 10.32 0.48
C LEU A 758 20.17 10.30 -1.00
N ILE A 759 20.40 9.20 -1.71
CA ILE A 759 19.99 9.04 -3.12
C ILE A 759 18.47 9.18 -3.24
N ASN A 760 17.70 8.51 -2.37
CA ASN A 760 16.25 8.61 -2.36
C ASN A 760 15.78 10.05 -2.14
N PHE A 761 16.38 10.75 -1.17
CA PHE A 761 16.11 12.16 -0.94
C PHE A 761 16.51 13.05 -2.14
N LEU A 762 17.65 12.79 -2.76
CA LEU A 762 18.11 13.54 -3.94
C LEU A 762 17.20 13.32 -5.14
N VAL A 763 16.63 12.13 -5.31
CA VAL A 763 15.62 11.83 -6.35
C VAL A 763 14.35 12.61 -6.09
N ASP A 764 13.88 12.62 -4.85
CA ASP A 764 12.73 13.44 -4.41
C ASP A 764 12.94 14.95 -4.65
N VAL A 765 14.15 15.44 -4.40
CA VAL A 765 14.51 16.85 -4.66
C VAL A 765 14.68 17.11 -6.16
N ALA A 766 15.32 16.21 -6.90
CA ALA A 766 15.49 16.33 -8.35
C ALA A 766 14.14 16.37 -9.07
N TYR A 767 13.17 15.62 -8.57
CA TYR A 767 11.78 15.66 -9.03
C TYR A 767 11.23 17.09 -8.99
N GLN A 768 11.52 17.80 -7.90
CA GLN A 768 11.06 19.16 -7.69
C GLN A 768 11.85 20.22 -8.48
N LEU A 769 13.09 19.92 -8.84
CA LEU A 769 13.96 20.83 -9.61
C LEU A 769 13.74 20.74 -11.12
N VAL A 770 13.41 19.54 -11.61
CA VAL A 770 13.24 19.26 -13.05
C VAL A 770 11.92 19.83 -13.59
N ASP A 771 10.90 20.04 -12.73
CA ASP A 771 9.70 20.76 -13.13
C ASP A 771 9.66 22.22 -12.60
N PRO A 772 10.02 23.23 -13.43
CA PRO A 772 10.01 24.65 -13.04
C PRO A 772 8.63 25.27 -12.78
N ARG A 773 7.53 24.51 -12.87
CA ARG A 773 6.19 24.99 -12.49
C ARG A 773 6.03 25.02 -10.95
N ILE A 774 6.74 24.15 -10.22
CA ILE A 774 6.89 24.15 -8.74
C ILE A 774 7.44 25.49 -8.26
N ARG A 775 8.42 26.05 -8.99
CA ARG A 775 9.21 27.19 -8.50
C ARG A 775 8.56 28.54 -8.70
N ARG A 776 7.75 28.72 -9.77
CA ARG A 776 7.19 30.03 -10.13
C ARG A 776 5.86 30.37 -9.47
N ARG A 777 5.18 29.40 -8.84
CA ARG A 777 3.97 29.66 -8.04
C ARG A 777 4.25 29.91 -6.56
N ALA A 778 5.42 29.51 -6.05
CA ALA A 778 5.88 29.86 -4.69
C ALA A 778 6.25 31.35 -4.52
N GLU A 779 6.39 32.11 -5.61
CA GLU A 779 6.65 33.56 -5.57
C GLU A 779 5.37 34.39 -5.81
N ALA A 780 4.22 33.75 -6.06
CA ALA A 780 2.95 34.41 -6.39
C ALA A 780 1.79 34.08 -5.42
N THR A 781 2.07 33.35 -4.35
CA THR A 781 1.24 33.11 -3.15
C THR A 781 2.14 33.18 -1.95
#